data_AF-A0A971W5V9-F1
#
_entry.id   AF-A0A971W5V9-F1
#
_cell.length_a   1.000
_cell.length_b   1.000
_cell.length_c   1.000
_cell.angle_alpha   90.00
_cell.angle_beta   90.00
_cell.angle_gamma   90.00
#
_symmetry.space_group_name_H-M   'P 1'
#
loop_
_entity.id
_entity.type
_entity.pdbx_description
1 polymer ?
#
loop_
_entity_poly.entity_id
_entity_poly.type
_entity_poly.pdbx_seq_one_letter_code
_entity_poly.pdbx_strand_id
1 'polypeptide(L)'
;MRNRKGLPINYFKDIVSDLRQLSGSNEGRLFMLDLFAEVPRDTRPLFLDALSAFREEAVVEFIEIVKIEFGKEYEQVCNRILDKMHLAGMPRSVLAPFKGRFYKAYASRTRHTGRLTLDIAWETGRKHLHVECFYLTFNSDGIHSFFLVENMLKSQYDRDRKNLAEISLDEACFLVSKAYHHNLRYMSRPALGRFLYQKYLLKDPGLDVHRQQALIRRLSARLSPRQLVNSIFHAYKYQDWDYIVCLLNGSRFALTTDMDTPVFIEGGVRKVRGDANRPLVEAYSVVIEEGEFYYHEYLIRLLKEKDAWSIVSFEETRNNCCSNQYNPFNCPAFCRVYEIIDLEQLSAKLDELDGVREVKELPEGMHMRLTYREDDFNRGVSFMSGVVADLVINGDELVIICQNENNLNSLHDFLVEDISCVIVNQDYQVSVLTALRYLSGQFACFEDALLEPCAESACDDGMRLISAHYHIKDRQRVLERLQAIAREYCFQGNDFQLFYQVQASPHGPGFEAEYIMGSNWVAVSTFGDSDMSRIRQQFEADMYGCLEFEGIEIRKESIFDILTADIKKSYPQLPAILKELYLNKWVHSRLSSLQGMSPCEACQTEEGSRLLWALYKRIKRRQASNGSSNNIILKEYIRKIEQK
;
A
#
# COMPACT_ATOMS: atom_id res chain seq x y z
N MET A 1 26.84 -2.08 33.63
CA MET A 1 26.39 -3.48 33.79
C MET A 1 24.93 -3.47 34.24
N ARG A 2 23.98 -3.66 33.32
CA ARG A 2 22.55 -3.81 33.63
C ARG A 2 22.06 -5.12 33.01
N ASN A 3 21.26 -5.85 33.78
CA ASN A 3 20.88 -7.25 33.62
C ASN A 3 20.49 -7.68 32.20
N ARG A 4 21.35 -8.49 31.56
CA ARG A 4 20.95 -9.42 30.50
C ARG A 4 20.13 -10.54 31.14
N LYS A 5 18.80 -10.45 31.15
CA LYS A 5 17.97 -11.66 31.25
C LYS A 5 18.11 -12.41 29.93
N GLY A 6 19.19 -13.18 29.79
CA GLY A 6 19.39 -14.06 28.65
C GLY A 6 18.33 -15.15 28.66
N LEU A 7 17.68 -15.35 27.52
CA LEU A 7 16.83 -16.52 27.25
C LEU A 7 17.58 -17.81 27.65
N PRO A 8 16.91 -18.84 28.21
CA PRO A 8 17.58 -20.04 28.74
C PRO A 8 18.43 -20.72 27.66
N ILE A 9 19.70 -21.03 27.97
CA ILE A 9 20.63 -21.70 27.04
C ILE A 9 20.09 -23.04 26.52
N ASN A 10 19.25 -23.73 27.30
CA ASN A 10 18.63 -24.99 26.88
C ASN A 10 17.66 -24.82 25.71
N TYR A 11 16.91 -23.72 25.66
CA TYR A 11 16.00 -23.41 24.54
C TYR A 11 16.74 -23.31 23.21
N PHE A 12 17.94 -22.70 23.22
CA PHE A 12 18.76 -22.60 22.01
C PHE A 12 19.44 -23.92 21.61
N LYS A 13 19.67 -24.85 22.55
CA LYS A 13 20.20 -26.18 22.21
C LYS A 13 19.21 -27.00 21.39
N ASP A 14 17.93 -26.93 21.75
CA ASP A 14 16.87 -27.61 21.02
C ASP A 14 16.74 -27.02 19.61
N ILE A 15 16.73 -25.70 19.49
CA ILE A 15 16.71 -25.00 18.19
C ILE A 15 17.94 -25.35 17.32
N VAL A 16 19.13 -25.45 17.92
CA VAL A 16 20.35 -25.84 17.18
C VAL A 16 20.29 -27.30 16.74
N SER A 17 19.67 -28.19 17.54
CA SER A 17 19.37 -29.55 17.13
C SER A 17 18.41 -29.59 15.95
N ASP A 18 17.35 -28.78 15.97
CA ASP A 18 16.38 -28.68 14.87
C ASP A 18 17.03 -28.10 13.61
N LEU A 19 17.86 -27.06 13.74
CA LEU A 19 18.66 -26.51 12.64
C LEU A 19 19.54 -27.59 11.99
N ARG A 20 20.18 -28.46 12.78
CA ARG A 20 20.98 -29.57 12.25
C ARG A 20 20.15 -30.58 11.47
N GLN A 21 18.92 -30.86 11.90
CA GLN A 21 18.04 -31.80 11.20
C GLN A 21 17.49 -31.19 9.91
N LEU A 22 17.14 -29.90 9.94
CA LEU A 22 16.41 -29.22 8.88
C LEU A 22 17.32 -28.58 7.82
N SER A 23 18.58 -28.25 8.14
CA SER A 23 19.52 -27.64 7.19
C SER A 23 19.82 -28.52 5.96
N GLY A 24 19.59 -29.84 6.07
CA GLY A 24 19.81 -30.82 5.00
C GLY A 24 18.78 -30.79 3.86
N SER A 25 17.66 -30.06 4.00
CA SER A 25 16.61 -29.95 2.97
C SER A 25 16.21 -28.49 2.74
N ASN A 26 15.74 -28.16 1.53
CA ASN A 26 15.29 -26.79 1.27
C ASN A 26 13.93 -26.52 1.93
N GLU A 27 13.08 -27.54 2.05
CA GLU A 27 11.84 -27.49 2.85
C GLU A 27 12.12 -27.17 4.32
N GLY A 28 13.10 -27.85 4.94
CA GLY A 28 13.50 -27.57 6.31
C GLY A 28 14.07 -26.17 6.51
N ARG A 29 14.81 -25.63 5.53
CA ARG A 29 15.30 -24.25 5.56
C ARG A 29 14.18 -23.22 5.50
N LEU A 30 13.14 -23.46 4.70
CA LEU A 30 11.94 -22.60 4.67
C LEU A 30 11.21 -22.62 6.00
N PHE A 31 10.97 -23.81 6.55
CA PHE A 31 10.31 -23.96 7.85
C PHE A 31 11.05 -23.21 8.98
N MET A 32 12.38 -23.22 8.96
CA MET A 32 13.17 -22.44 9.93
C MET A 32 13.04 -20.92 9.75
N LEU A 33 12.80 -20.44 8.52
CA LEU A 33 12.52 -19.02 8.29
C LEU A 33 11.12 -18.64 8.75
N ASP A 34 10.14 -19.53 8.60
CA ASP A 34 8.78 -19.34 9.12
C ASP A 34 8.82 -19.20 10.64
N LEU A 35 9.47 -20.14 11.33
CA LEU A 35 9.67 -20.07 12.79
C LEU A 35 10.40 -18.79 13.24
N PHE A 36 11.39 -18.32 12.47
CA PHE A 36 12.08 -17.06 12.77
C PHE A 36 11.19 -15.83 12.52
N ALA A 37 10.28 -15.89 11.54
CA ALA A 37 9.33 -14.82 11.29
C ALA A 37 8.28 -14.69 12.42
N GLU A 38 7.98 -15.76 13.15
CA GLU A 38 7.11 -15.72 14.33
C GLU A 38 7.77 -15.07 15.57
N VAL A 39 9.11 -15.03 15.61
CA VAL A 39 9.83 -14.37 16.72
C VAL A 39 9.53 -12.86 16.73
N PRO A 40 9.20 -12.24 17.87
CA PRO A 40 8.96 -10.80 17.97
C PRO A 40 10.14 -9.98 17.45
N ARG A 41 9.86 -8.97 16.61
CA ARG A 41 10.88 -8.19 15.87
C ARG A 41 12.01 -7.66 16.77
N ASP A 42 11.66 -7.10 17.93
CA ASP A 42 12.62 -6.51 18.87
C ASP A 42 13.61 -7.54 19.45
N THR A 43 13.22 -8.82 19.47
CA THR A 43 14.02 -9.90 20.05
C THR A 43 14.83 -10.68 19.02
N ARG A 44 14.53 -10.53 17.71
CA ARG A 44 15.23 -11.25 16.63
C ARG A 44 16.76 -10.99 16.60
N PRO A 45 17.27 -9.76 16.79
CA PRO A 45 18.72 -9.55 16.84
C PRO A 45 19.39 -10.26 18.03
N LEU A 46 18.72 -10.29 19.19
CA LEU A 46 19.21 -10.99 20.38
C LEU A 46 19.19 -12.51 20.18
N PHE A 47 18.17 -13.02 19.48
CA PHE A 47 18.05 -14.42 19.10
C PHE A 47 19.20 -14.86 18.19
N LEU A 48 19.50 -14.10 17.13
CA LEU A 48 20.63 -14.36 16.23
C LEU A 48 21.97 -14.28 16.98
N ASP A 49 22.16 -13.28 17.84
CA ASP A 49 23.37 -13.14 18.67
C ASP A 49 23.55 -14.33 19.63
N ALA A 50 22.46 -14.85 20.20
CA ALA A 50 22.50 -16.01 21.09
C ALA A 50 22.86 -17.30 20.34
N LEU A 51 22.35 -17.49 19.12
CA LEU A 51 22.73 -18.61 18.25
C LEU A 51 24.23 -18.61 17.94
N SER A 52 24.88 -17.44 17.84
CA SER A 52 26.34 -17.33 17.63
C SER A 52 27.20 -17.98 18.72
N ALA A 53 26.63 -18.30 19.88
CA ALA A 53 27.35 -19.04 20.92
C ALA A 53 27.59 -20.51 20.52
N PHE A 54 26.77 -21.04 19.62
CA PHE A 54 26.81 -22.42 19.16
C PHE A 54 27.58 -22.47 17.83
N ARG A 55 28.82 -22.97 17.92
CA ARG A 55 29.78 -22.99 16.80
C ARG A 55 29.51 -24.16 15.86
N GLU A 56 28.41 -24.09 15.13
CA GLU A 56 27.96 -25.16 14.22
C GLU A 56 27.70 -24.65 12.80
N GLU A 57 27.96 -25.50 11.79
CA GLU A 57 27.80 -25.14 10.38
C GLU A 57 26.35 -24.81 10.02
N ALA A 58 25.39 -25.55 10.59
CA ALA A 58 23.96 -25.29 10.39
C ALA A 58 23.52 -23.90 10.88
N VAL A 59 24.18 -23.37 11.92
CA VAL A 59 23.93 -22.01 12.43
C VAL A 59 24.49 -20.96 11.48
N VAL A 60 25.69 -21.19 10.94
CA VAL A 60 26.28 -20.29 9.93
C VAL A 60 25.40 -20.23 8.69
N GLU A 61 24.96 -21.39 8.19
CA GLU A 61 24.08 -21.49 7.02
C GLU A 61 22.74 -20.77 7.27
N PHE A 62 22.12 -20.98 8.42
CA PHE A 62 20.88 -20.29 8.77
C PHE A 62 21.04 -18.76 8.81
N ILE A 63 22.13 -18.25 9.38
CA ILE A 63 22.38 -16.80 9.45
C ILE A 63 22.63 -16.21 8.05
N GLU A 64 23.27 -16.96 7.14
CA GLU A 64 23.40 -16.57 5.73
C GLU A 64 22.05 -16.53 5.02
N ILE A 65 21.18 -17.50 5.26
CA ILE A 65 19.82 -17.53 4.71
C ILE A 65 19.03 -16.31 5.22
N VAL A 66 19.06 -16.03 6.53
CA VAL A 66 18.42 -14.84 7.12
C VAL A 66 18.97 -13.55 6.50
N LYS A 67 20.29 -13.47 6.28
CA LYS A 67 20.90 -12.33 5.60
C LYS A 67 20.35 -12.13 4.17
N ILE A 68 20.17 -13.21 3.39
CA ILE A 68 19.63 -13.10 2.03
C ILE A 68 18.14 -12.76 2.06
N GLU A 69 17.38 -13.37 2.96
CA GLU A 69 15.94 -13.26 3.04
C GLU A 69 15.50 -11.84 3.45
N PHE A 70 16.07 -11.34 4.54
CA PHE A 70 15.71 -10.05 5.12
C PHE A 70 16.64 -8.91 4.66
N GLY A 71 17.69 -9.23 3.90
CA GLY A 71 18.57 -8.24 3.26
C GLY A 71 19.15 -7.23 4.25
N LYS A 72 19.02 -5.94 3.92
CA LYS A 72 19.62 -4.82 4.67
C LYS A 72 19.15 -4.71 6.12
N GLU A 73 17.96 -5.22 6.46
CA GLU A 73 17.38 -5.15 7.82
C GLU A 73 18.30 -5.85 8.84
N TYR A 74 18.78 -7.06 8.50
CA TYR A 74 19.67 -7.84 9.37
C TYR A 74 21.10 -7.92 8.84
N GLU A 75 21.42 -7.30 7.71
CA GLU A 75 22.75 -7.42 7.08
C GLU A 75 23.89 -7.08 8.04
N GLN A 76 23.78 -5.97 8.79
CA GLN A 76 24.82 -5.57 9.74
C GLN A 76 24.95 -6.57 10.91
N VAL A 77 23.82 -7.02 11.46
CA VAL A 77 23.78 -7.98 12.58
C VAL A 77 24.32 -9.33 12.14
N CYS A 78 23.86 -9.85 11.01
CA CYS A 78 24.32 -11.10 10.41
C CYS A 78 25.82 -11.01 10.06
N ASN A 79 26.29 -9.93 9.43
CA ASN A 79 27.72 -9.77 9.11
C ASN A 79 28.58 -9.80 10.37
N ARG A 80 28.18 -9.06 11.42
CA ARG A 80 28.90 -9.06 12.71
C ARG A 80 28.95 -10.46 13.34
N ILE A 81 27.85 -11.21 13.29
CA ILE A 81 27.78 -12.56 13.84
C ILE A 81 28.63 -13.54 13.01
N LEU A 82 28.49 -13.50 11.69
CA LEU A 82 29.26 -14.32 10.77
C LEU A 82 30.76 -14.05 10.96
N ASP A 83 31.20 -12.78 11.00
CA ASP A 83 32.60 -12.42 11.26
C ASP A 83 33.11 -12.98 12.58
N LYS A 84 32.31 -12.91 13.65
CA LYS A 84 32.63 -13.52 14.95
C LYS A 84 32.79 -15.04 14.86
N MET A 85 31.93 -15.71 14.09
CA MET A 85 31.97 -17.15 13.88
C MET A 85 33.20 -17.56 13.03
N HIS A 86 33.53 -16.80 11.99
CA HIS A 86 34.71 -17.02 11.16
C HIS A 86 36.01 -16.81 11.95
N LEU A 87 36.07 -15.77 12.79
CA LEU A 87 37.20 -15.56 13.71
C LEU A 87 37.36 -16.71 14.72
N ALA A 88 36.28 -17.42 15.04
CA ALA A 88 36.29 -18.61 15.89
C ALA A 88 36.67 -19.90 15.14
N GLY A 89 37.03 -19.82 13.86
CA GLY A 89 37.48 -20.95 13.03
C GLY A 89 36.37 -21.68 12.27
N MET A 90 35.15 -21.15 12.23
CA MET A 90 34.06 -21.74 11.44
C MET A 90 34.30 -21.52 9.94
N PRO A 91 33.88 -22.46 9.07
CA PRO A 91 34.01 -22.29 7.64
C PRO A 91 33.17 -21.11 7.15
N ARG A 92 33.71 -20.37 6.18
CA ARG A 92 32.90 -19.47 5.35
C ARG A 92 31.98 -20.33 4.51
N SER A 93 30.74 -20.46 4.96
CA SER A 93 29.71 -21.01 4.10
C SER A 93 29.56 -20.07 2.90
N VAL A 94 29.38 -20.67 1.73
CA VAL A 94 28.81 -19.97 0.60
C VAL A 94 27.68 -20.89 0.23
N LEU A 95 26.45 -20.53 0.61
CA LEU A 95 25.24 -21.20 0.15
C LEU A 95 25.46 -21.62 -1.31
N ALA A 96 25.58 -22.94 -1.53
CA ALA A 96 26.03 -23.42 -2.83
C ALA A 96 25.00 -22.99 -3.87
N PRO A 97 25.40 -22.35 -4.98
CA PRO A 97 24.46 -21.98 -6.02
C PRO A 97 23.71 -23.24 -6.45
N PHE A 98 22.38 -23.15 -6.53
CA PHE A 98 21.50 -24.29 -6.79
C PHE A 98 21.98 -25.07 -8.03
N LYS A 99 22.43 -26.31 -7.84
CA LYS A 99 23.01 -27.17 -8.89
C LYS A 99 21.96 -28.06 -9.55
N GLY A 100 20.87 -27.47 -10.04
CA GLY A 100 19.82 -28.18 -10.78
C GLY A 100 19.84 -27.87 -12.27
N ARG A 101 19.51 -28.86 -13.10
CA ARG A 101 19.23 -28.65 -14.53
C ARG A 101 17.74 -28.36 -14.71
N PHE A 102 17.41 -27.29 -15.43
CA PHE A 102 16.01 -26.96 -15.73
C PHE A 102 15.35 -28.11 -16.51
N TYR A 103 14.19 -28.56 -16.02
CA TYR A 103 13.39 -29.58 -16.69
C TYR A 103 12.29 -28.92 -17.52
N LYS A 104 11.29 -28.33 -16.85
CA LYS A 104 10.11 -27.69 -17.45
C LYS A 104 9.46 -26.73 -16.47
N ALA A 105 8.70 -25.77 -16.98
CA ALA A 105 7.83 -24.91 -16.19
C ALA A 105 6.42 -24.88 -16.75
N TYR A 106 5.43 -24.76 -15.85
CA TYR A 106 4.02 -24.69 -16.18
C TYR A 106 3.37 -23.49 -15.49
N ALA A 107 2.44 -22.83 -16.17
CA ALA A 107 1.69 -21.71 -15.60
C ALA A 107 0.18 -21.83 -15.89
N SER A 108 -0.65 -21.30 -14.98
CA SER A 108 -2.10 -21.24 -15.18
C SER A 108 -2.49 -20.26 -16.28
N ARG A 109 -3.69 -20.45 -16.84
CA ARG A 109 -4.26 -19.54 -17.86
C ARG A 109 -5.11 -18.43 -17.25
N THR A 110 -4.64 -17.85 -16.14
CA THR A 110 -5.39 -16.88 -15.34
C THR A 110 -4.79 -15.47 -15.36
N ARG A 111 -3.80 -15.18 -16.21
CA ARG A 111 -3.05 -13.90 -16.19
C ARG A 111 -3.93 -12.65 -16.25
N HIS A 112 -5.05 -12.71 -16.97
CA HIS A 112 -6.07 -11.67 -17.07
C HIS A 112 -6.75 -11.28 -15.74
N THR A 113 -6.73 -12.17 -14.74
CA THR A 113 -7.22 -11.90 -13.37
C THR A 113 -6.21 -11.13 -12.52
N GLY A 114 -5.01 -10.87 -13.05
CA GLY A 114 -3.89 -10.37 -12.25
C GLY A 114 -3.31 -11.44 -11.30
N ARG A 115 -3.68 -12.71 -11.44
CA ARG A 115 -3.18 -13.82 -10.60
C ARG A 115 -2.70 -14.98 -11.46
N LEU A 116 -1.64 -15.66 -11.04
CA LEU A 116 -1.02 -16.74 -11.80
C LEU A 116 -0.35 -17.75 -10.87
N THR A 117 -0.65 -19.04 -11.05
CA THR A 117 0.15 -20.12 -10.45
C THR A 117 1.27 -20.50 -11.41
N LEU A 118 2.49 -20.66 -10.91
CA LEU A 118 3.67 -20.99 -11.69
C LEU A 118 4.46 -22.11 -10.99
N ASP A 119 4.67 -23.23 -11.69
CA ASP A 119 5.46 -24.35 -11.23
C ASP A 119 6.74 -24.44 -12.07
N ILE A 120 7.91 -24.53 -11.42
CA ILE A 120 9.21 -24.65 -12.08
C ILE A 120 9.92 -25.91 -11.57
N ALA A 121 10.18 -26.86 -12.46
CA ALA A 121 10.81 -28.13 -12.11
C ALA A 121 12.30 -28.18 -12.50
N TRP A 122 13.09 -28.75 -11.59
CA TRP A 122 14.52 -28.93 -11.72
C TRP A 122 14.95 -30.39 -11.49
N GLU A 123 15.95 -30.83 -12.24
CA GLU A 123 16.64 -32.11 -12.05
C GLU A 123 17.89 -31.89 -11.20
N THR A 124 17.94 -32.47 -10.01
CA THR A 124 19.05 -32.34 -9.05
C THR A 124 19.98 -33.56 -9.03
N GLY A 125 19.94 -34.40 -10.09
CA GLY A 125 20.77 -35.60 -10.25
C GLY A 125 20.17 -36.90 -9.68
N ARG A 126 18.99 -36.84 -9.06
CA ARG A 126 18.19 -38.01 -8.64
C ARG A 126 17.08 -38.31 -9.67
N LYS A 127 16.43 -39.48 -9.59
CA LYS A 127 15.28 -39.84 -10.46
C LYS A 127 14.06 -38.92 -10.31
N HIS A 128 14.02 -38.13 -9.24
CA HIS A 128 12.92 -37.27 -8.87
C HIS A 128 13.23 -35.79 -9.17
N LEU A 129 12.18 -35.00 -9.37
CA LEU A 129 12.20 -33.58 -9.61
C LEU A 129 12.11 -32.79 -8.30
N HIS A 130 12.75 -31.64 -8.29
CA HIS A 130 12.54 -30.58 -7.32
C HIS A 130 11.63 -29.54 -7.96
N VAL A 131 10.43 -29.33 -7.41
CA VAL A 131 9.43 -28.42 -7.98
C VAL A 131 9.27 -27.21 -7.08
N GLU A 132 9.43 -26.03 -7.67
CA GLU A 132 9.27 -24.73 -7.05
C GLU A 132 7.93 -24.14 -7.49
N CYS A 133 7.00 -23.98 -6.56
CA CYS A 133 5.63 -23.53 -6.83
C CYS A 133 5.43 -22.10 -6.33
N PHE A 134 4.95 -21.24 -7.22
CA PHE A 134 4.69 -19.83 -6.96
C PHE A 134 3.20 -19.53 -7.14
N TYR A 135 2.68 -18.72 -6.23
CA TYR A 135 1.45 -17.97 -6.44
C TYR A 135 1.79 -16.51 -6.65
N LEU A 136 1.71 -16.08 -7.90
CA LEU A 136 2.05 -14.72 -8.33
C LEU A 136 0.79 -13.89 -8.46
N THR A 137 0.88 -12.66 -7.99
CA THR A 137 -0.16 -11.65 -8.07
C THR A 137 0.42 -10.36 -8.63
N PHE A 138 -0.33 -9.69 -9.50
CA PHE A 138 0.04 -8.43 -10.14
C PHE A 138 -0.79 -7.28 -9.55
N ASN A 139 -0.93 -7.32 -8.22
CA ASN A 139 -1.57 -6.31 -7.37
C ASN A 139 -0.56 -5.85 -6.29
N SER A 140 -1.03 -5.42 -5.12
CA SER A 140 -0.18 -5.09 -3.97
C SER A 140 0.66 -6.25 -3.46
N ASP A 141 0.27 -7.51 -3.68
CA ASP A 141 0.81 -8.67 -2.95
C ASP A 141 2.00 -9.32 -3.69
N GLY A 142 2.21 -9.00 -4.98
CA GLY A 142 3.36 -9.46 -5.76
C GLY A 142 3.56 -10.98 -5.73
N ILE A 143 4.75 -11.45 -5.36
CA ILE A 143 5.00 -12.85 -5.00
C ILE A 143 4.29 -13.15 -3.66
N HIS A 144 3.05 -13.62 -3.77
CA HIS A 144 2.17 -13.84 -2.62
C HIS A 144 2.53 -15.11 -1.85
N SER A 145 2.85 -16.21 -2.55
CA SER A 145 3.25 -17.46 -1.89
C SER A 145 4.32 -18.21 -2.68
N PHE A 146 5.18 -18.90 -1.95
CA PHE A 146 6.21 -19.77 -2.50
C PHE A 146 6.30 -21.02 -1.63
N PHE A 147 6.29 -22.19 -2.25
CA PHE A 147 6.49 -23.45 -1.55
C PHE A 147 7.22 -24.45 -2.44
N LEU A 148 7.79 -25.46 -1.80
CA LEU A 148 8.58 -26.50 -2.44
C LEU A 148 7.87 -27.84 -2.39
N VAL A 149 8.08 -28.62 -3.44
CA VAL A 149 7.74 -30.05 -3.45
C VAL A 149 8.99 -30.82 -3.85
N GLU A 150 9.64 -31.44 -2.87
CA GLU A 150 10.78 -32.32 -3.09
C GLU A 150 10.34 -33.73 -3.55
N ASN A 151 11.25 -34.41 -4.27
CA ASN A 151 11.14 -35.82 -4.65
C ASN A 151 9.91 -36.19 -5.53
N MET A 152 9.44 -35.29 -6.38
CA MET A 152 8.31 -35.58 -7.29
C MET A 152 8.72 -36.45 -8.49
N LEU A 153 7.91 -37.44 -8.86
CA LEU A 153 8.16 -38.23 -10.07
C LEU A 153 7.88 -37.43 -11.35
N LYS A 154 8.75 -37.54 -12.37
CA LYS A 154 8.56 -36.85 -13.67
C LYS A 154 7.20 -37.13 -14.31
N SER A 155 6.78 -38.40 -14.29
CA SER A 155 5.50 -38.83 -14.85
C SER A 155 4.28 -38.32 -14.08
N GLN A 156 4.45 -38.01 -12.79
CA GLN A 156 3.42 -37.38 -11.96
C GLN A 156 3.35 -35.88 -12.28
N TYR A 157 4.50 -35.21 -12.35
CA TYR A 157 4.57 -33.78 -12.70
C TYR A 157 3.91 -33.48 -14.05
N ASP A 158 4.27 -34.21 -15.11
CA ASP A 158 3.67 -34.01 -16.44
C ASP A 158 2.17 -34.34 -16.46
N ARG A 159 1.71 -35.27 -15.62
CA ARG A 159 0.29 -35.70 -15.57
C ARG A 159 -0.59 -34.67 -14.87
N ASP A 160 -0.14 -34.19 -13.72
CA ASP A 160 -0.90 -33.28 -12.88
C ASP A 160 -1.03 -31.88 -13.52
N ARG A 161 -0.08 -31.51 -14.40
CA ARG A 161 -0.01 -30.20 -15.05
C ARG A 161 -0.50 -30.19 -16.51
N LYS A 162 -1.19 -31.24 -16.98
CA LYS A 162 -1.71 -31.34 -18.37
C LYS A 162 -2.57 -30.16 -18.82
N ASN A 163 -3.28 -29.52 -17.90
CA ASN A 163 -4.18 -28.41 -18.20
C ASN A 163 -3.49 -27.03 -18.12
N LEU A 164 -2.24 -26.97 -17.65
CA LEU A 164 -1.45 -25.75 -17.55
C LEU A 164 -0.72 -25.48 -18.88
N ALA A 165 -0.32 -24.22 -19.08
CA ALA A 165 0.49 -23.84 -20.24
C ALA A 165 1.98 -24.10 -19.93
N GLU A 166 2.65 -24.86 -20.78
CA GLU A 166 4.11 -25.00 -20.71
C GLU A 166 4.79 -23.68 -21.10
N ILE A 167 5.77 -23.27 -20.31
CA ILE A 167 6.54 -22.03 -20.51
C ILE A 167 8.05 -22.30 -20.40
N SER A 168 8.84 -21.42 -21.02
CA SER A 168 10.29 -21.48 -20.92
C SER A 168 10.80 -20.92 -19.59
N LEU A 169 12.06 -21.22 -19.27
CA LEU A 169 12.72 -20.65 -18.09
C LEU A 169 12.77 -19.11 -18.15
N ASP A 170 13.02 -18.54 -19.32
CA ASP A 170 13.07 -17.08 -19.48
C ASP A 170 11.71 -16.42 -19.26
N GLU A 171 10.64 -17.08 -19.71
CA GLU A 171 9.25 -16.68 -19.45
C GLU A 171 8.91 -16.78 -17.97
N ALA A 172 9.37 -17.82 -17.28
CA ALA A 172 9.22 -17.96 -15.84
C ALA A 172 9.96 -16.83 -15.08
N CYS A 173 11.22 -16.54 -15.44
CA CYS A 173 12.01 -15.45 -14.84
C CYS A 173 11.31 -14.10 -15.02
N PHE A 174 10.75 -13.83 -16.20
CA PHE A 174 10.01 -12.60 -16.46
C PHE A 174 8.81 -12.47 -15.52
N LEU A 175 7.99 -13.51 -15.38
CA LEU A 175 6.80 -13.47 -14.53
C LEU A 175 7.15 -13.26 -13.05
N VAL A 176 8.14 -13.99 -12.54
CA VAL A 176 8.62 -13.85 -11.15
C VAL A 176 9.20 -12.45 -10.91
N SER A 177 10.01 -11.94 -11.83
CA SER A 177 10.58 -10.60 -11.74
C SER A 177 9.51 -9.51 -11.74
N LYS A 178 8.49 -9.61 -12.59
CA LYS A 178 7.38 -8.64 -12.61
C LYS A 178 6.54 -8.68 -11.34
N ALA A 179 6.20 -9.87 -10.83
CA ALA A 179 5.52 -9.99 -9.55
C ALA A 179 6.34 -9.41 -8.39
N TYR A 180 7.66 -9.61 -8.39
CA TYR A 180 8.56 -9.02 -7.39
C TYR A 180 8.62 -7.48 -7.48
N HIS A 181 8.58 -6.91 -8.69
CA HIS A 181 8.49 -5.44 -8.84
C HIS A 181 7.20 -4.88 -8.26
N HIS A 182 6.09 -5.62 -8.29
CA HIS A 182 4.86 -5.24 -7.61
C HIS A 182 5.05 -5.20 -6.08
N ASN A 183 5.74 -6.19 -5.48
CA ASN A 183 6.11 -6.11 -4.06
C ASN A 183 6.90 -4.83 -3.75
N LEU A 184 7.89 -4.49 -4.58
CA LEU A 184 8.71 -3.30 -4.39
C LEU A 184 7.91 -1.99 -4.54
N ARG A 185 6.99 -1.93 -5.51
CA ARG A 185 6.15 -0.74 -5.75
C ARG A 185 5.20 -0.49 -4.57
N TYR A 186 4.56 -1.54 -4.07
CA TYR A 186 3.57 -1.44 -2.99
C TYR A 186 4.16 -1.63 -1.59
N MET A 187 5.49 -1.77 -1.49
CA MET A 187 6.21 -2.01 -0.24
C MET A 187 5.69 -3.22 0.55
N SER A 188 5.14 -4.22 -0.15
CA SER A 188 4.69 -5.46 0.48
C SER A 188 5.86 -6.45 0.56
N ARG A 189 5.82 -7.29 1.59
CA ARG A 189 6.84 -8.31 1.79
C ARG A 189 6.58 -9.48 0.82
N PRO A 190 7.56 -9.89 -0.01
CA PRO A 190 7.43 -11.09 -0.83
C PRO A 190 7.39 -12.35 0.06
N ALA A 191 6.81 -13.43 -0.45
CA ALA A 191 6.82 -14.73 0.22
C ALA A 191 8.24 -15.18 0.62
N LEU A 192 8.36 -15.90 1.73
CA LEU A 192 9.63 -16.43 2.20
C LEU A 192 10.27 -17.39 1.17
N GLY A 193 11.60 -17.43 1.11
CA GLY A 193 12.34 -18.33 0.22
C GLY A 193 13.19 -17.64 -0.84
N ARG A 194 13.50 -16.35 -0.64
CA ARG A 194 14.31 -15.54 -1.55
C ARG A 194 15.64 -16.20 -1.87
N PHE A 195 16.27 -16.89 -0.92
CA PHE A 195 17.51 -17.63 -1.14
C PHE A 195 17.41 -18.70 -2.26
N LEU A 196 16.20 -19.17 -2.59
CA LEU A 196 15.94 -20.12 -3.68
C LEU A 196 15.58 -19.42 -4.98
N TYR A 197 14.64 -18.48 -4.92
CA TYR A 197 14.09 -17.85 -6.12
C TYR A 197 14.87 -16.60 -6.59
N GLN A 198 15.87 -16.14 -5.83
CA GLN A 198 16.78 -15.05 -6.24
C GLN A 198 17.45 -15.32 -7.60
N LYS A 199 17.69 -16.59 -7.95
CA LYS A 199 18.21 -16.98 -9.27
C LYS A 199 17.34 -16.52 -10.44
N TYR A 200 16.02 -16.40 -10.25
CA TYR A 200 15.10 -15.89 -11.26
C TYR A 200 15.11 -14.36 -11.34
N LEU A 201 15.37 -13.69 -10.21
CA LEU A 201 15.42 -12.23 -10.11
C LEU A 201 16.72 -11.66 -10.70
N LEU A 202 17.84 -12.39 -10.59
CA LEU A 202 19.15 -11.98 -11.09
C LEU A 202 19.33 -12.22 -12.59
N LYS A 203 18.53 -13.11 -13.18
CA LYS A 203 18.63 -13.45 -14.60
C LYS A 203 17.83 -12.42 -15.42
N ASP A 204 18.50 -11.75 -16.36
CA ASP A 204 17.80 -10.95 -17.37
C ASP A 204 16.94 -11.89 -18.25
N PRO A 205 15.61 -11.75 -18.27
CA PRO A 205 14.75 -12.61 -19.06
C PRO A 205 14.96 -12.46 -20.58
N GLY A 206 15.55 -11.37 -21.08
CA GLY A 206 15.86 -11.20 -22.51
C GLY A 206 14.66 -11.36 -23.45
N LEU A 207 13.45 -11.13 -22.95
CA LEU A 207 12.19 -11.29 -23.69
C LEU A 207 11.86 -9.99 -24.43
N ASP A 208 11.76 -10.07 -25.75
CA ASP A 208 11.26 -8.97 -26.58
C ASP A 208 9.75 -8.76 -26.39
N VAL A 209 9.26 -7.58 -26.81
CA VAL A 209 7.85 -7.19 -26.64
C VAL A 209 6.90 -8.21 -27.30
N HIS A 210 7.27 -8.76 -28.45
CA HIS A 210 6.44 -9.76 -29.14
C HIS A 210 6.33 -11.08 -28.37
N ARG A 211 7.42 -11.58 -27.76
CA ARG A 211 7.33 -12.78 -26.92
C ARG A 211 6.59 -12.51 -25.61
N GLN A 212 6.72 -11.32 -25.03
CA GLN A 212 5.92 -10.94 -23.86
C GLN A 212 4.42 -10.93 -24.17
N GLN A 213 4.02 -10.34 -25.31
CA GLN A 213 2.65 -10.36 -25.79
C GLN A 213 2.14 -11.80 -26.04
N ALA A 214 2.95 -12.63 -26.70
CA ALA A 214 2.60 -14.03 -26.94
C ALA A 214 2.42 -14.82 -25.63
N LEU A 215 3.30 -14.59 -24.65
CA LEU A 215 3.21 -15.20 -23.33
C LEU A 215 1.92 -14.79 -22.61
N ILE A 216 1.64 -13.49 -22.48
CA ILE A 216 0.45 -12.99 -21.79
C ILE A 216 -0.83 -13.47 -22.46
N ARG A 217 -0.86 -13.51 -23.80
CA ARG A 217 -1.99 -14.09 -24.56
C ARG A 217 -2.17 -15.57 -24.27
N ARG A 218 -1.09 -16.36 -24.21
CA ARG A 218 -1.14 -17.81 -23.91
C ARG A 218 -1.57 -18.10 -22.47
N LEU A 219 -1.20 -17.22 -21.53
CA LEU A 219 -1.54 -17.34 -20.11
C LEU A 219 -2.87 -16.66 -19.74
N SER A 220 -3.60 -16.12 -20.70
CA SER A 220 -4.94 -15.57 -20.48
C SER A 220 -6.01 -16.54 -20.96
N ALA A 221 -7.17 -16.53 -20.31
CA ALA A 221 -8.33 -17.26 -20.80
C ALA A 221 -8.85 -16.64 -22.10
N ARG A 222 -9.70 -17.37 -22.83
CA ARG A 222 -10.37 -16.83 -24.01
C ARG A 222 -11.51 -15.92 -23.55
N LEU A 223 -11.23 -14.61 -23.54
CA LEU A 223 -12.18 -13.59 -23.10
C LEU A 223 -13.08 -13.12 -24.24
N SER A 224 -14.33 -12.77 -23.92
CA SER A 224 -15.18 -11.97 -24.80
C SER A 224 -14.67 -10.52 -24.91
N PRO A 225 -15.07 -9.75 -25.95
CA PRO A 225 -14.74 -8.32 -26.06
C PRO A 225 -15.03 -7.51 -24.79
N ARG A 226 -16.17 -7.80 -24.13
CA ARG A 226 -16.57 -7.16 -22.87
C ARG A 226 -15.60 -7.50 -21.74
N GLN A 227 -15.32 -8.79 -21.56
CA GLN A 227 -14.42 -9.27 -20.51
C GLN A 227 -12.98 -8.77 -20.69
N LEU A 228 -12.51 -8.68 -21.94
CA LEU A 228 -11.19 -8.12 -22.23
C LEU A 228 -11.09 -6.66 -21.77
N VAL A 229 -12.06 -5.81 -22.13
CA VAL A 229 -12.02 -4.39 -21.72
C VAL A 229 -12.18 -4.24 -20.21
N ASN A 230 -13.05 -5.02 -19.57
CA ASN A 230 -13.16 -5.01 -18.10
C ASN A 230 -11.86 -5.47 -17.41
N SER A 231 -11.14 -6.46 -17.97
CA SER A 231 -9.82 -6.88 -17.45
C SER A 231 -8.76 -5.79 -17.54
N ILE A 232 -8.90 -4.83 -18.46
CA ILE A 232 -8.00 -3.67 -18.55
C ILE A 232 -8.28 -2.68 -17.44
N PHE A 233 -9.53 -2.40 -17.12
CA PHE A 233 -9.87 -1.57 -15.96
C PHE A 233 -9.40 -2.23 -14.65
N HIS A 234 -9.47 -3.55 -14.56
CA HIS A 234 -8.90 -4.31 -13.45
C HIS A 234 -7.37 -4.16 -13.39
N ALA A 235 -6.67 -4.34 -14.51
CA ALA A 235 -5.23 -4.13 -14.58
C ALA A 235 -4.83 -2.69 -14.25
N TYR A 236 -5.63 -1.71 -14.68
CA TYR A 236 -5.40 -0.29 -14.40
C TYR A 236 -5.54 0.03 -12.90
N LYS A 237 -6.58 -0.49 -12.24
CA LYS A 237 -6.76 -0.40 -10.78
C LYS A 237 -5.52 -0.84 -10.00
N TYR A 238 -4.86 -1.90 -10.46
CA TYR A 238 -3.66 -2.46 -9.82
C TYR A 238 -2.33 -2.00 -10.45
N GLN A 239 -2.39 -1.08 -11.41
CA GLN A 239 -1.23 -0.54 -12.14
C GLN A 239 -0.37 -1.61 -12.84
N ASP A 240 -1.02 -2.68 -13.32
CA ASP A 240 -0.41 -3.76 -14.09
C ASP A 240 -0.20 -3.34 -15.56
N TRP A 241 0.75 -2.44 -15.75
CA TRP A 241 1.08 -1.84 -17.05
C TRP A 241 1.57 -2.87 -18.06
N ASP A 242 2.28 -3.91 -17.61
CA ASP A 242 2.80 -4.94 -18.50
C ASP A 242 1.66 -5.70 -19.20
N TYR A 243 0.58 -5.99 -18.47
CA TYR A 243 -0.62 -6.58 -19.06
C TYR A 243 -1.29 -5.63 -20.05
N ILE A 244 -1.49 -4.37 -19.65
CA ILE A 244 -2.16 -3.34 -20.47
C ILE A 244 -1.40 -3.14 -21.79
N VAL A 245 -0.09 -2.88 -21.73
CA VAL A 245 0.76 -2.64 -22.90
C VAL A 245 0.75 -3.83 -23.85
N CYS A 246 0.71 -5.06 -23.33
CA CYS A 246 0.66 -6.25 -24.17
C CYS A 246 -0.66 -6.43 -24.94
N LEU A 247 -1.74 -5.82 -24.47
CA LEU A 247 -3.02 -5.81 -25.19
C LEU A 247 -3.13 -4.70 -26.23
N LEU A 248 -2.34 -3.62 -26.10
CA LEU A 248 -2.52 -2.38 -26.86
C LEU A 248 -2.01 -2.39 -28.30
N ASN A 249 -1.32 -3.42 -28.81
CA ASN A 249 -0.83 -3.49 -30.21
C ASN A 249 -0.21 -2.18 -30.77
N GLY A 250 0.51 -1.43 -29.93
CA GLY A 250 1.13 -0.14 -30.30
C GLY A 250 0.20 1.09 -30.25
N SER A 251 -1.07 0.92 -29.88
CA SER A 251 -2.00 2.02 -29.62
C SER A 251 -1.65 2.77 -28.33
N ARG A 252 -1.93 4.08 -28.32
CA ARG A 252 -1.78 4.90 -27.11
C ARG A 252 -2.85 4.52 -26.10
N PHE A 253 -2.46 4.32 -24.85
CA PHE A 253 -3.42 4.17 -23.77
C PHE A 253 -3.97 5.54 -23.39
N ALA A 254 -5.30 5.72 -23.42
CA ALA A 254 -5.92 7.02 -23.15
C ALA A 254 -5.84 7.44 -21.68
N LEU A 255 -5.68 6.47 -20.78
CA LEU A 255 -5.72 6.65 -19.31
C LEU A 255 -4.35 7.00 -18.68
N THR A 256 -3.29 7.27 -19.47
CA THR A 256 -2.00 7.73 -18.92
C THR A 256 -1.99 9.25 -18.77
N THR A 257 -2.03 9.75 -17.54
CA THR A 257 -1.68 11.12 -17.17
C THR A 257 -0.24 11.14 -16.63
N ASP A 258 0.54 12.12 -17.10
CA ASP A 258 2.00 12.11 -16.95
C ASP A 258 2.52 12.50 -15.55
N MET A 259 1.69 12.89 -14.57
CA MET A 259 2.26 13.47 -13.33
C MET A 259 1.55 13.23 -12.00
N ASP A 260 0.36 12.62 -11.95
CA ASP A 260 -0.26 12.12 -10.71
C ASP A 260 -1.22 11.02 -11.14
N THR A 261 -1.17 9.82 -10.54
CA THR A 261 -2.08 8.74 -10.96
C THR A 261 -3.45 9.02 -10.36
N PRO A 262 -4.49 9.32 -11.17
CA PRO A 262 -5.85 9.46 -10.66
C PRO A 262 -6.25 8.28 -9.80
N VAL A 263 -7.01 8.54 -8.72
CA VAL A 263 -7.59 7.44 -7.94
C VAL A 263 -8.70 6.83 -8.78
N PHE A 264 -8.44 5.64 -9.34
CA PHE A 264 -9.44 4.91 -10.12
C PHE A 264 -10.57 4.42 -9.20
N ILE A 265 -11.79 4.85 -9.46
CA ILE A 265 -12.95 4.46 -8.65
C ILE A 265 -13.78 3.39 -9.32
N GLU A 266 -14.13 3.57 -10.59
CA GLU A 266 -14.86 2.56 -11.34
C GLU A 266 -14.62 2.65 -12.83
N GLY A 267 -14.88 1.55 -13.54
CA GLY A 267 -14.84 1.51 -14.98
C GLY A 267 -15.43 0.23 -15.52
N GLY A 268 -16.11 0.33 -16.65
CA GLY A 268 -16.82 -0.82 -17.20
C GLY A 268 -17.31 -0.62 -18.61
N VAL A 269 -17.64 -1.74 -19.25
CA VAL A 269 -18.23 -1.76 -20.59
C VAL A 269 -19.74 -1.51 -20.52
N ARG A 270 -20.21 -0.46 -21.21
CA ARG A 270 -21.64 -0.21 -21.43
C ARG A 270 -22.17 -1.12 -22.52
N LYS A 271 -21.58 -1.05 -23.70
CA LYS A 271 -22.11 -1.72 -24.89
C LYS A 271 -21.00 -2.20 -25.82
N VAL A 272 -21.25 -3.31 -26.49
CA VAL A 272 -20.40 -3.84 -27.56
C VAL A 272 -21.23 -3.78 -28.84
N ARG A 273 -20.69 -3.18 -29.91
CA ARG A 273 -21.29 -3.04 -31.24
C ARG A 273 -20.32 -3.54 -32.30
N GLY A 274 -20.78 -3.79 -33.53
CA GLY A 274 -19.92 -4.13 -34.67
C GLY A 274 -19.78 -5.61 -34.98
N ASP A 275 -18.94 -5.91 -35.97
CA ASP A 275 -18.79 -7.25 -36.55
C ASP A 275 -18.00 -8.21 -35.64
N ALA A 276 -18.23 -9.51 -35.83
CA ALA A 276 -17.61 -10.59 -35.05
C ALA A 276 -16.07 -10.59 -35.04
N ASN A 277 -15.42 -9.90 -35.99
CA ASN A 277 -13.95 -9.79 -36.06
C ASN A 277 -13.40 -8.41 -35.68
N ARG A 278 -14.28 -7.38 -35.61
CA ARG A 278 -13.91 -5.99 -35.34
C ARG A 278 -14.95 -5.30 -34.45
N PRO A 279 -15.15 -5.76 -33.20
CA PRO A 279 -16.10 -5.13 -32.31
C PRO A 279 -15.59 -3.78 -31.83
N LEU A 280 -16.54 -2.86 -31.68
CA LEU A 280 -16.41 -1.55 -31.09
C LEU A 280 -17.02 -1.60 -29.68
N VAL A 281 -16.24 -1.25 -28.67
CA VAL A 281 -16.65 -1.29 -27.27
C VAL A 281 -16.78 0.12 -26.74
N GLU A 282 -17.99 0.46 -26.28
CA GLU A 282 -18.30 1.68 -25.54
C GLU A 282 -18.10 1.39 -24.05
N ALA A 283 -17.17 2.10 -23.42
CA ALA A 283 -16.79 1.92 -22.03
C ALA A 283 -16.73 3.26 -21.29
N TYR A 284 -16.61 3.21 -19.97
CA TYR A 284 -16.45 4.40 -19.14
C TYR A 284 -15.49 4.16 -17.99
N SER A 285 -14.99 5.24 -17.40
CA SER A 285 -14.38 5.24 -16.08
C SER A 285 -14.79 6.46 -15.26
N VAL A 286 -14.70 6.32 -13.94
CA VAL A 286 -14.76 7.39 -12.97
C VAL A 286 -13.47 7.41 -12.20
N VAL A 287 -12.83 8.57 -12.16
CA VAL A 287 -11.57 8.79 -11.46
C VAL A 287 -11.68 10.03 -10.57
N ILE A 288 -10.86 10.08 -9.52
CA ILE A 288 -10.66 11.30 -8.74
C ILE A 288 -9.33 11.93 -9.16
N GLU A 289 -9.39 13.18 -9.61
CA GLU A 289 -8.23 14.03 -9.86
C GLU A 289 -8.42 15.31 -9.04
N GLU A 290 -7.41 15.72 -8.27
CA GLU A 290 -7.44 16.95 -7.44
C GLU A 290 -8.65 17.09 -6.49
N GLY A 291 -9.28 15.98 -6.11
CA GLY A 291 -10.47 15.95 -5.23
C GLY A 291 -11.82 16.09 -5.96
N GLU A 292 -11.82 16.23 -7.29
CA GLU A 292 -13.03 16.24 -8.12
C GLU A 292 -13.22 14.90 -8.85
N PHE A 293 -14.49 14.54 -9.09
CA PHE A 293 -14.84 13.32 -9.82
C PHE A 293 -14.90 13.60 -11.31
N TYR A 294 -14.11 12.89 -12.09
CA TYR A 294 -14.14 12.95 -13.55
C TYR A 294 -14.77 11.69 -14.12
N TYR A 295 -15.68 11.90 -15.06
CA TYR A 295 -16.34 10.84 -15.81
C TYR A 295 -15.86 10.85 -17.25
N HIS A 296 -15.24 9.74 -17.62
CA HIS A 296 -14.66 9.56 -18.95
C HIS A 296 -15.45 8.53 -19.75
N GLU A 297 -15.70 8.82 -21.01
CA GLU A 297 -16.29 7.87 -21.97
C GLU A 297 -15.27 7.47 -23.02
N TYR A 298 -15.13 6.16 -23.25
CA TYR A 298 -14.16 5.59 -24.16
C TYR A 298 -14.80 4.83 -25.31
N LEU A 299 -14.13 4.89 -26.45
CA LEU A 299 -14.42 4.12 -27.64
C LEU A 299 -13.21 3.23 -27.98
N ILE A 300 -13.37 1.93 -27.82
CA ILE A 300 -12.26 0.96 -27.96
C ILE A 300 -12.53 0.06 -29.16
N ARG A 301 -11.60 0.03 -30.12
CA ARG A 301 -11.67 -0.86 -31.30
C ARG A 301 -10.82 -2.09 -31.07
N LEU A 302 -11.44 -3.26 -31.18
CA LEU A 302 -10.74 -4.53 -31.08
C LEU A 302 -10.57 -5.18 -32.45
N LEU A 303 -9.52 -5.99 -32.60
CA LEU A 303 -9.28 -6.85 -33.74
C LEU A 303 -9.05 -8.29 -33.26
N LYS A 304 -9.67 -9.26 -33.94
CA LYS A 304 -9.42 -10.68 -33.65
C LYS A 304 -8.21 -11.18 -34.45
N GLU A 305 -7.16 -11.60 -33.74
CA GLU A 305 -5.95 -12.21 -34.30
C GLU A 305 -5.75 -13.61 -33.70
N LYS A 306 -5.76 -14.66 -34.53
CA LYS A 306 -5.41 -16.04 -34.12
C LYS A 306 -6.07 -16.48 -32.79
N ASP A 307 -7.39 -16.24 -32.67
CA ASP A 307 -8.23 -16.50 -31.48
C ASP A 307 -7.98 -15.65 -30.23
N ALA A 308 -7.21 -14.57 -30.33
CA ALA A 308 -7.06 -13.55 -29.28
C ALA A 308 -7.55 -12.18 -29.78
N TRP A 309 -7.95 -11.33 -28.84
CA TRP A 309 -8.32 -9.94 -29.13
C TRP A 309 -7.12 -9.02 -28.89
N SER A 310 -6.90 -8.08 -29.80
CA SER A 310 -5.96 -6.97 -29.64
C SER A 310 -6.70 -5.65 -29.72
N ILE A 311 -6.24 -4.64 -28.97
CA ILE A 311 -6.76 -3.28 -29.07
C ILE A 311 -6.00 -2.55 -30.17
N VAL A 312 -6.73 -1.98 -31.12
CA VAL A 312 -6.16 -1.20 -32.23
C VAL A 312 -6.30 0.30 -31.96
N SER A 313 -7.38 0.71 -31.28
CA SER A 313 -7.55 2.09 -30.84
C SER A 313 -8.23 2.15 -29.48
N PHE A 314 -7.78 3.10 -28.67
CA PHE A 314 -8.36 3.44 -27.38
C PHE A 314 -8.51 4.96 -27.36
N GLU A 315 -9.72 5.45 -27.65
CA GLU A 315 -10.00 6.88 -27.78
C GLU A 315 -10.91 7.35 -26.65
N GLU A 316 -10.55 8.46 -26.03
CA GLU A 316 -11.41 9.19 -25.12
C GLU A 316 -12.35 10.10 -25.92
N THR A 317 -13.64 9.96 -25.68
CA THR A 317 -14.70 10.67 -26.42
C THR A 317 -15.35 11.78 -25.62
N ARG A 318 -15.39 11.65 -24.29
CA ARG A 318 -15.88 12.68 -23.37
C ARG A 318 -15.11 12.66 -22.07
N ASN A 319 -14.87 13.85 -21.53
CA ASN A 319 -14.37 14.09 -20.19
C ASN A 319 -15.28 15.14 -19.54
N ASN A 320 -16.03 14.76 -18.52
CA ASN A 320 -16.89 15.67 -17.78
C ASN A 320 -16.53 15.64 -16.29
N CYS A 321 -16.32 16.80 -15.67
CA CYS A 321 -16.37 16.92 -14.22
C CYS A 321 -17.81 16.64 -13.76
N CYS A 322 -17.97 15.63 -12.90
CA CYS A 322 -19.26 15.17 -12.44
C CYS A 322 -19.75 16.02 -11.26
N SER A 323 -20.88 16.69 -11.46
CA SER A 323 -21.74 17.06 -10.32
C SER A 323 -22.42 15.79 -9.78
N ASN A 324 -22.37 15.58 -8.46
CA ASN A 324 -22.97 14.57 -7.55
C ASN A 324 -23.75 13.30 -8.06
N GLN A 325 -24.33 13.26 -9.26
CA GLN A 325 -25.10 12.13 -9.79
C GLN A 325 -24.31 10.83 -10.02
N TYR A 326 -23.01 10.91 -10.30
CA TYR A 326 -22.14 9.74 -10.51
C TYR A 326 -21.14 9.53 -9.37
N ASN A 327 -21.36 10.17 -8.22
CA ASN A 327 -20.49 9.99 -7.06
C ASN A 327 -20.78 8.60 -6.45
N PRO A 328 -19.85 7.63 -6.52
CA PRO A 328 -20.06 6.30 -5.96
C PRO A 328 -20.18 6.32 -4.42
N PHE A 329 -19.76 7.42 -3.76
CA PHE A 329 -19.97 7.63 -2.33
C PHE A 329 -21.42 7.96 -1.96
N ASN A 330 -22.28 8.29 -2.93
CA ASN A 330 -23.73 8.48 -2.72
C ASN A 330 -24.49 7.14 -2.70
N CYS A 331 -23.86 6.03 -3.04
CA CYS A 331 -24.46 4.71 -2.83
C CYS A 331 -24.47 4.40 -1.32
N PRO A 332 -25.61 3.95 -0.75
CA PRO A 332 -25.64 3.57 0.65
C PRO A 332 -24.86 2.27 0.88
N ALA A 333 -24.05 2.24 1.92
CA ALA A 333 -23.49 1.03 2.51
C ALA A 333 -24.40 0.57 3.66
N PHE A 334 -24.68 -0.72 3.69
CA PHE A 334 -25.44 -1.38 4.76
C PHE A 334 -24.46 -1.88 5.81
N CYS A 335 -24.64 -1.45 7.05
CA CYS A 335 -23.78 -1.81 8.17
C CYS A 335 -24.60 -2.52 9.25
N ARG A 336 -24.08 -3.60 9.81
CA ARG A 336 -24.64 -4.26 11.00
C ARG A 336 -23.59 -4.29 12.09
N VAL A 337 -23.96 -3.75 13.25
CA VAL A 337 -23.12 -3.70 14.44
C VAL A 337 -23.51 -4.83 15.37
N TYR A 338 -22.49 -5.50 15.88
CA TYR A 338 -22.59 -6.63 16.79
C TYR A 338 -21.76 -6.39 18.04
N GLU A 339 -22.23 -6.91 19.16
CA GLU A 339 -21.46 -7.06 20.40
C GLU A 339 -20.84 -8.46 20.43
N ILE A 340 -19.54 -8.55 20.71
CA ILE A 340 -18.77 -9.80 20.75
C ILE A 340 -18.94 -10.43 22.13
N ILE A 341 -19.47 -11.65 22.19
CA ILE A 341 -19.60 -12.42 23.43
C ILE A 341 -18.35 -13.26 23.67
N ASP A 342 -17.81 -13.86 22.61
CA ASP A 342 -16.67 -14.75 22.64
C ASP A 342 -15.77 -14.53 21.42
N LEU A 343 -14.61 -13.92 21.66
CA LEU A 343 -13.64 -13.58 20.62
C LEU A 343 -12.97 -14.83 20.03
N GLU A 344 -12.68 -15.86 20.83
CA GLU A 344 -11.99 -17.07 20.34
C GLU A 344 -12.88 -17.83 19.35
N GLN A 345 -14.17 -17.95 19.67
CA GLN A 345 -15.14 -18.57 18.76
C GLN A 345 -15.40 -17.72 17.52
N LEU A 346 -15.44 -16.40 17.65
CA LEU A 346 -15.57 -15.51 16.50
C LEU A 346 -14.38 -15.66 15.54
N SER A 347 -13.14 -15.67 16.05
CA SER A 347 -11.94 -15.90 15.24
C SER A 347 -12.00 -17.25 14.52
N ALA A 348 -12.36 -18.33 15.22
CA ALA A 348 -12.49 -19.65 14.61
C ALA A 348 -13.55 -19.68 13.48
N LYS A 349 -14.70 -19.02 13.66
CA LYS A 349 -15.73 -18.91 12.60
C LYS A 349 -15.28 -18.06 11.42
N LEU A 350 -14.52 -16.98 11.65
CA LEU A 350 -14.00 -16.14 10.58
C LEU A 350 -12.92 -16.87 9.76
N ASP A 351 -12.16 -17.78 10.37
CA ASP A 351 -11.18 -18.62 9.68
C ASP A 351 -11.84 -19.63 8.72
N GLU A 352 -13.10 -20.00 8.93
CA GLU A 352 -13.86 -20.84 7.99
C GLU A 352 -14.30 -20.09 6.72
N LEU A 353 -14.29 -18.75 6.73
CA LEU A 353 -14.66 -17.94 5.57
C LEU A 353 -13.49 -17.83 4.58
N ASP A 354 -13.62 -18.54 3.47
CA ASP A 354 -12.70 -18.42 2.34
C ASP A 354 -12.66 -16.97 1.80
N GLY A 355 -11.47 -16.36 1.80
CA GLY A 355 -11.23 -15.05 1.18
C GLY A 355 -11.33 -13.85 2.11
N VAL A 356 -11.39 -14.07 3.43
CA VAL A 356 -11.11 -13.04 4.44
C VAL A 356 -9.62 -12.71 4.41
N ARG A 357 -9.31 -11.42 4.35
CA ARG A 357 -7.94 -10.91 4.42
C ARG A 357 -7.85 -9.80 5.43
N GLU A 358 -6.82 -9.80 6.25
CA GLU A 358 -6.48 -8.64 7.05
C GLU A 358 -6.00 -7.50 6.14
N VAL A 359 -6.62 -6.32 6.30
CA VAL A 359 -6.29 -5.12 5.53
C VAL A 359 -5.44 -4.18 6.37
N LYS A 360 -5.78 -4.03 7.65
CA LYS A 360 -5.13 -3.05 8.53
C LYS A 360 -5.34 -3.41 10.01
N GLU A 361 -4.27 -3.35 10.80
CA GLU A 361 -4.36 -3.29 12.26
C GLU A 361 -4.86 -1.90 12.71
N LEU A 362 -5.91 -1.88 13.51
CA LEU A 362 -6.47 -0.68 14.13
C LEU A 362 -5.94 -0.53 15.57
N PRO A 363 -5.97 0.68 16.16
CA PRO A 363 -5.42 0.90 17.51
C PRO A 363 -6.01 -0.01 18.60
N GLU A 364 -7.29 -0.40 18.47
CA GLU A 364 -8.00 -1.26 19.42
C GLU A 364 -8.59 -2.50 18.73
N GLY A 365 -8.11 -2.88 17.55
CA GLY A 365 -8.70 -3.97 16.79
C GLY A 365 -8.10 -4.25 15.42
N MET A 366 -8.88 -4.88 14.55
CA MET A 366 -8.42 -5.35 13.24
C MET A 366 -9.51 -5.14 12.17
N HIS A 367 -9.10 -4.57 11.04
CA HIS A 367 -9.93 -4.48 9.84
C HIS A 367 -9.58 -5.64 8.89
N MET A 368 -10.57 -6.48 8.64
CA MET A 368 -10.54 -7.55 7.66
C MET A 368 -11.50 -7.25 6.50
N ARG A 369 -11.22 -7.82 5.34
CA ARG A 369 -12.03 -7.67 4.14
C ARG A 369 -12.32 -9.04 3.54
N LEU A 370 -13.60 -9.34 3.42
CA LEU A 370 -14.08 -10.52 2.72
C LEU A 370 -14.19 -10.21 1.23
N THR A 371 -13.43 -10.94 0.41
CA THR A 371 -13.45 -10.78 -1.05
C THR A 371 -14.06 -11.97 -1.76
N TYR A 372 -14.96 -11.73 -2.71
CA TYR A 372 -15.44 -12.78 -3.62
C TYR A 372 -14.44 -12.92 -4.76
N ARG A 373 -14.19 -14.15 -5.20
CA ARG A 373 -13.41 -14.44 -6.41
C ARG A 373 -14.24 -14.01 -7.64
N GLU A 374 -14.23 -12.73 -7.98
CA GLU A 374 -14.78 -12.26 -9.26
C GLU A 374 -13.81 -12.59 -10.40
N ASP A 375 -13.75 -13.85 -10.80
CA ASP A 375 -13.17 -14.23 -12.10
C ASP A 375 -14.13 -13.91 -13.26
N ASP A 376 -15.35 -13.41 -12.99
CA ASP A 376 -16.33 -13.06 -14.02
C ASP A 376 -16.28 -11.58 -14.43
N PHE A 377 -15.38 -11.28 -15.37
CA PHE A 377 -15.25 -9.97 -16.04
C PHE A 377 -16.47 -9.55 -16.88
N ASN A 378 -17.64 -10.18 -16.72
CA ASN A 378 -18.88 -9.73 -17.34
C ASN A 378 -19.38 -8.40 -16.76
N ARG A 379 -19.01 -8.07 -15.51
CA ARG A 379 -19.35 -6.81 -14.84
C ARG A 379 -18.18 -5.83 -14.84
N GLY A 380 -18.49 -4.54 -14.66
CA GLY A 380 -17.48 -3.49 -14.53
C GLY A 380 -16.66 -3.65 -13.25
N VAL A 381 -15.51 -2.99 -13.22
CA VAL A 381 -14.57 -2.98 -12.10
C VAL A 381 -14.79 -1.69 -11.32
N SER A 382 -15.10 -1.81 -10.04
CA SER A 382 -15.22 -0.74 -9.05
C SER A 382 -14.11 -0.86 -8.00
N PHE A 383 -13.87 0.19 -7.24
CA PHE A 383 -13.03 0.18 -6.06
C PHE A 383 -13.53 -0.89 -5.07
N MET A 384 -14.86 -1.09 -4.99
CA MET A 384 -15.52 -2.15 -4.21
C MET A 384 -15.79 -3.44 -4.98
N SER A 385 -15.49 -3.54 -6.28
CA SER A 385 -15.64 -4.81 -7.01
C SER A 385 -14.73 -5.87 -6.42
N GLY A 386 -15.32 -7.04 -6.16
CA GLY A 386 -14.69 -8.13 -5.44
C GLY A 386 -14.76 -8.03 -3.92
N VAL A 387 -15.31 -6.98 -3.31
CA VAL A 387 -15.51 -6.87 -1.85
C VAL A 387 -16.94 -7.27 -1.49
N VAL A 388 -17.10 -8.37 -0.76
CA VAL A 388 -18.40 -8.84 -0.24
C VAL A 388 -18.77 -8.03 1.00
N ALA A 389 -17.80 -7.88 1.90
CA ALA A 389 -17.96 -7.18 3.15
C ALA A 389 -16.60 -6.67 3.67
N ASP A 390 -16.63 -5.54 4.37
CA ASP A 390 -15.58 -5.14 5.30
C ASP A 390 -16.01 -5.55 6.71
N LEU A 391 -15.13 -6.23 7.44
CA LEU A 391 -15.34 -6.76 8.78
C LEU A 391 -14.37 -6.01 9.71
N VAL A 392 -14.88 -5.33 10.72
CA VAL A 392 -14.05 -4.60 11.69
C VAL A 392 -14.31 -5.17 13.06
N ILE A 393 -13.28 -5.72 13.69
CA ILE A 393 -13.28 -6.04 15.12
C ILE A 393 -12.61 -4.85 15.80
N ASN A 394 -13.29 -4.18 16.73
CA ASN A 394 -12.72 -3.08 17.51
C ASN A 394 -13.18 -3.20 18.97
N GLY A 395 -12.27 -3.61 19.86
CA GLY A 395 -12.61 -4.00 21.22
C GLY A 395 -13.65 -5.13 21.26
N ASP A 396 -14.78 -4.86 21.91
CA ASP A 396 -15.91 -5.79 22.06
C ASP A 396 -16.96 -5.62 20.93
N GLU A 397 -16.67 -4.83 19.89
CA GLU A 397 -17.58 -4.54 18.77
C GLU A 397 -17.12 -5.26 17.49
N LEU A 398 -18.05 -5.92 16.80
CA LEU A 398 -17.87 -6.39 15.42
C LEU A 398 -18.80 -5.59 14.50
N VAL A 399 -18.24 -4.97 13.46
CA VAL A 399 -19.01 -4.22 12.46
C VAL A 399 -18.83 -4.86 11.09
N ILE A 400 -19.95 -5.21 10.46
CA ILE A 400 -19.97 -5.74 9.09
C ILE A 400 -20.54 -4.68 8.17
N ILE A 401 -19.78 -4.29 7.15
CA ILE A 401 -20.12 -3.26 6.17
C ILE A 401 -20.22 -3.91 4.79
N CYS A 402 -21.40 -3.86 4.17
CA CYS A 402 -21.70 -4.45 2.86
C CYS A 402 -22.33 -3.41 1.93
N GLN A 403 -22.05 -3.52 0.61
CA GLN A 403 -22.80 -2.75 -0.40
C GLN A 403 -24.16 -3.37 -0.74
N ASN A 404 -24.31 -4.68 -0.51
CA ASN A 404 -25.52 -5.42 -0.83
C ASN A 404 -26.14 -6.00 0.43
N GLU A 405 -27.39 -5.64 0.71
CA GLU A 405 -28.17 -6.12 1.85
C GLU A 405 -28.27 -7.65 1.88
N ASN A 406 -28.34 -8.31 0.72
CA ASN A 406 -28.37 -9.77 0.66
C ASN A 406 -27.08 -10.41 1.22
N ASN A 407 -25.92 -9.81 0.94
CA ASN A 407 -24.64 -10.31 1.48
C ASN A 407 -24.56 -10.13 2.99
N LEU A 408 -25.10 -9.01 3.50
CA LEU A 408 -25.16 -8.73 4.93
C LEU A 408 -26.01 -9.77 5.66
N ASN A 409 -27.15 -10.15 5.08
CA ASN A 409 -28.04 -11.17 5.63
C ASN A 409 -27.40 -12.57 5.56
N SER A 410 -26.75 -12.94 4.44
CA SER A 410 -26.00 -14.21 4.36
C SER A 410 -24.91 -14.32 5.43
N LEU A 411 -24.17 -13.25 5.68
CA LEU A 411 -23.12 -13.23 6.71
C LEU A 411 -23.68 -13.29 8.13
N HIS A 412 -24.84 -12.68 8.34
CA HIS A 412 -25.55 -12.77 9.61
C HIS A 412 -26.00 -14.19 9.91
N ASP A 413 -26.63 -14.85 8.95
CA ASP A 413 -27.09 -16.24 9.09
C ASP A 413 -25.90 -17.16 9.43
N PHE A 414 -24.76 -16.99 8.74
CA PHE A 414 -23.52 -17.72 9.00
C PHE A 414 -22.98 -17.52 10.44
N LEU A 415 -23.02 -16.29 10.95
CA LEU A 415 -22.56 -16.00 12.32
C LEU A 415 -23.49 -16.60 13.38
N VAL A 416 -24.80 -16.70 13.11
CA VAL A 416 -25.81 -17.14 14.07
C VAL A 416 -26.13 -18.65 14.02
N GLU A 417 -25.75 -19.36 12.96
CA GLU A 417 -26.24 -20.74 12.65
C GLU A 417 -25.96 -21.85 13.69
N ASP A 418 -25.06 -21.67 14.68
CA ASP A 418 -24.68 -22.76 15.61
C ASP A 418 -24.53 -22.33 17.08
N ILE A 419 -23.67 -21.34 17.35
CA ILE A 419 -23.46 -20.73 18.66
C ILE A 419 -23.32 -19.24 18.41
N SER A 420 -24.11 -18.41 19.09
CA SER A 420 -24.06 -16.96 18.95
C SER A 420 -22.77 -16.43 19.59
N CYS A 421 -21.69 -16.36 18.81
CA CYS A 421 -20.46 -15.67 19.21
C CYS A 421 -20.65 -14.14 19.30
N VAL A 422 -21.74 -13.65 18.70
CA VAL A 422 -22.09 -12.24 18.59
C VAL A 422 -23.58 -12.01 18.83
N ILE A 423 -23.93 -10.84 19.39
CA ILE A 423 -25.32 -10.35 19.52
C ILE A 423 -25.50 -9.17 18.56
N VAL A 424 -26.57 -9.16 17.78
CA VAL A 424 -26.91 -8.00 16.95
C VAL A 424 -27.28 -6.84 17.86
N ASN A 425 -26.58 -5.73 17.72
CA ASN A 425 -26.94 -4.49 18.36
C ASN A 425 -27.92 -3.71 17.47
N GLN A 426 -27.46 -3.20 16.31
CA GLN A 426 -28.27 -2.39 15.39
C GLN A 426 -27.84 -2.48 13.92
N ASP A 427 -28.78 -2.15 13.03
CA ASP A 427 -28.57 -2.03 11.58
C ASP A 427 -28.57 -0.56 11.16
N TYR A 428 -27.61 -0.18 10.33
CA TYR A 428 -27.42 1.18 9.85
C TYR A 428 -27.30 1.22 8.32
N GLN A 429 -27.83 2.28 7.71
CA GLN A 429 -27.60 2.60 6.30
C GLN A 429 -26.81 3.92 6.24
N VAL A 430 -25.56 3.86 5.82
CA VAL A 430 -24.62 4.99 5.86
C VAL A 430 -24.03 5.29 4.48
N SER A 431 -23.48 6.48 4.30
CA SER A 431 -22.68 6.77 3.09
C SER A 431 -21.39 5.94 3.11
N VAL A 432 -20.88 5.55 1.93
CA VAL A 432 -19.58 4.86 1.83
C VAL A 432 -18.45 5.68 2.47
N LEU A 433 -18.54 7.01 2.45
CA LEU A 433 -17.56 7.89 3.06
C LEU A 433 -17.56 7.79 4.59
N THR A 434 -18.74 7.71 5.21
CA THR A 434 -18.88 7.43 6.66
C THR A 434 -18.27 6.07 7.02
N ALA A 435 -18.57 5.04 6.23
CA ALA A 435 -17.98 3.72 6.40
C ALA A 435 -16.44 3.75 6.28
N LEU A 436 -15.89 4.44 5.28
CA LEU A 436 -14.43 4.58 5.10
C LEU A 436 -13.76 5.32 6.26
N ARG A 437 -14.41 6.34 6.84
CA ARG A 437 -13.87 7.02 8.03
C ARG A 437 -13.80 6.09 9.23
N TYR A 438 -14.80 5.25 9.45
CA TYR A 438 -14.75 4.21 10.48
C TYR A 438 -13.62 3.20 10.21
N LEU A 439 -13.55 2.66 8.97
CA LEU A 439 -12.49 1.74 8.53
C LEU A 439 -11.08 2.33 8.68
N SER A 440 -10.94 3.66 8.62
CA SER A 440 -9.64 4.31 8.80
C SER A 440 -9.10 4.28 10.24
N GLY A 441 -9.92 3.85 11.22
CA GLY A 441 -9.55 3.76 12.64
C GLY A 441 -9.65 5.09 13.39
N GLN A 442 -10.45 6.03 12.90
CA GLN A 442 -10.64 7.35 13.52
C GLN A 442 -11.57 7.34 14.72
N PHE A 443 -12.33 6.27 14.93
CA PHE A 443 -13.38 6.17 15.95
C PHE A 443 -13.21 4.89 16.76
N ALA A 444 -13.55 4.96 18.06
CA ALA A 444 -13.49 3.83 18.97
C ALA A 444 -14.76 2.95 18.87
N CYS A 445 -15.92 3.54 18.58
CA CYS A 445 -17.16 2.81 18.32
C CYS A 445 -17.83 3.28 17.02
N PHE A 446 -18.66 2.44 16.42
CA PHE A 446 -19.34 2.81 15.17
C PHE A 446 -20.34 3.95 15.35
N GLU A 447 -21.00 4.02 16.51
CA GLU A 447 -21.98 5.08 16.80
C GLU A 447 -21.35 6.48 16.82
N ASP A 448 -20.09 6.62 17.24
CA ASP A 448 -19.36 7.89 17.18
C ASP A 448 -19.18 8.38 15.73
N ALA A 449 -19.02 7.47 14.78
CA ALA A 449 -18.92 7.80 13.36
C ALA A 449 -20.24 8.34 12.77
N LEU A 450 -21.38 8.02 13.40
CA LEU A 450 -22.71 8.50 13.02
C LEU A 450 -23.04 9.88 13.60
N LEU A 451 -22.51 10.18 14.81
CA LEU A 451 -22.77 11.42 15.53
C LEU A 451 -22.01 12.63 14.94
N GLU A 452 -20.93 12.40 14.21
CA GLU A 452 -20.29 13.45 13.43
C GLU A 452 -20.99 13.60 12.07
N PRO A 453 -21.76 14.69 11.83
CA PRO A 453 -22.42 14.86 10.55
C PRO A 453 -21.38 14.87 9.43
N CYS A 454 -21.68 14.12 8.37
CA CYS A 454 -20.94 14.04 7.12
C CYS A 454 -20.95 15.42 6.44
N ALA A 455 -20.17 16.36 6.97
CA ALA A 455 -19.72 17.51 6.20
C ALA A 455 -18.58 16.98 5.34
N GLU A 456 -18.90 16.63 4.09
CA GLU A 456 -18.01 16.35 2.95
C GLU A 456 -16.54 16.65 3.24
N SER A 457 -15.83 15.70 3.85
CA SER A 457 -14.43 15.95 4.20
C SER A 457 -13.61 14.68 4.44
N ALA A 458 -13.79 13.67 3.58
CA ALA A 458 -12.65 12.79 3.27
C ALA A 458 -11.49 13.57 2.64
N CYS A 459 -11.74 14.79 2.15
CA CYS A 459 -10.76 15.72 1.60
C CYS A 459 -10.59 17.03 2.42
N ASP A 460 -10.81 17.03 3.76
CA ASP A 460 -10.34 18.15 4.62
C ASP A 460 -8.84 18.05 4.93
N ASP A 461 -8.05 17.81 3.89
CA ASP A 461 -6.60 17.73 3.98
C ASP A 461 -5.97 19.05 4.44
N GLY A 462 -6.66 20.18 4.21
CA GLY A 462 -6.04 21.50 4.26
C GLY A 462 -5.47 21.97 5.60
N MET A 463 -5.69 21.27 6.72
CA MET A 463 -5.30 21.78 8.06
C MET A 463 -4.66 20.76 9.00
N ARG A 464 -4.48 19.51 8.60
CA ARG A 464 -3.74 18.54 9.41
C ARG A 464 -2.26 18.70 9.11
N LEU A 465 -1.47 19.04 10.13
CA LEU A 465 -0.02 19.03 10.00
C LEU A 465 0.41 17.56 10.04
N ILE A 466 0.89 17.07 8.89
CA ILE A 466 1.39 15.71 8.75
C ILE A 466 2.91 15.82 8.77
N SER A 467 3.57 14.92 9.49
CA SER A 467 5.02 14.87 9.61
C SER A 467 5.52 13.50 9.16
N ALA A 468 6.35 13.48 8.13
CA ALA A 468 7.09 12.31 7.69
C ALA A 468 8.46 12.28 8.36
N HIS A 469 8.79 11.18 9.02
CA HIS A 469 10.03 11.01 9.77
C HIS A 469 11.01 10.14 9.00
N TYR A 470 12.27 10.54 9.03
CA TYR A 470 13.35 9.84 8.34
C TYR A 470 14.59 9.72 9.22
N HIS A 471 15.23 8.57 9.13
CA HIS A 471 16.58 8.33 9.60
C HIS A 471 17.61 8.83 8.57
N ILE A 472 18.64 9.54 9.02
CA ILE A 472 19.71 10.09 8.18
C ILE A 472 20.89 9.12 8.14
N LYS A 473 21.20 8.62 6.93
CA LYS A 473 22.37 7.76 6.65
C LYS A 473 23.58 8.56 6.19
N ASP A 474 23.36 9.63 5.42
CA ASP A 474 24.41 10.56 4.96
C ASP A 474 24.00 12.01 5.27
N ARG A 475 24.57 12.53 6.37
CA ARG A 475 24.22 13.85 6.90
C ARG A 475 24.58 14.99 5.95
N GLN A 476 25.73 14.90 5.27
CA GLN A 476 26.24 16.00 4.47
C GLN A 476 25.38 16.20 3.22
N ARG A 477 25.01 15.08 2.58
CA ARG A 477 24.17 15.11 1.38
C ARG A 477 22.74 15.55 1.67
N VAL A 478 22.19 15.16 2.84
CA VAL A 478 20.88 15.63 3.30
C VAL A 478 20.90 17.13 3.60
N LEU A 479 21.97 17.64 4.22
CA LEU A 479 22.11 19.06 4.49
C LEU A 479 22.20 19.88 3.19
N GLU A 480 22.99 19.44 2.21
CA GLU A 480 23.10 20.08 0.90
C GLU A 480 21.73 20.11 0.17
N ARG A 481 20.95 19.02 0.28
CA ARG A 481 19.60 18.93 -0.27
C ARG A 481 18.65 19.93 0.40
N LEU A 482 18.65 19.99 1.73
CA LEU A 482 17.80 20.93 2.49
C LEU A 482 18.17 22.39 2.19
N GLN A 483 19.47 22.70 2.09
CA GLN A 483 19.93 24.03 1.71
C GLN A 483 19.56 24.40 0.27
N ALA A 484 19.52 23.42 -0.65
CA ALA A 484 19.11 23.65 -2.03
C ALA A 484 17.61 23.93 -2.15
N ILE A 485 16.77 23.25 -1.34
CA ILE A 485 15.31 23.36 -1.35
C ILE A 485 14.83 24.60 -0.57
N ALA A 486 15.37 24.83 0.62
CA ALA A 486 14.92 25.87 1.56
C ALA A 486 15.94 27.00 1.69
N ARG A 487 16.27 27.63 0.56
CA ARG A 487 17.36 28.63 0.45
C ARG A 487 17.17 29.90 1.31
N GLU A 488 15.94 30.28 1.60
CA GLU A 488 15.62 31.61 2.16
C GLU A 488 15.38 31.62 3.68
N TYR A 489 14.95 30.49 4.26
CA TYR A 489 14.53 30.43 5.68
C TYR A 489 15.18 29.24 6.39
N CYS A 490 16.39 29.46 6.91
CA CYS A 490 17.15 28.49 7.71
C CYS A 490 17.45 29.06 9.11
N PHE A 491 17.15 28.28 10.15
CA PHE A 491 17.33 28.65 11.54
C PHE A 491 18.05 27.55 12.30
N GLN A 492 18.96 27.92 13.20
CA GLN A 492 19.71 26.95 13.99
C GLN A 492 19.24 26.94 15.44
N GLY A 493 18.69 25.81 15.87
CA GLY A 493 18.40 25.52 17.27
C GLY A 493 19.60 24.91 18.00
N ASN A 494 19.44 24.64 19.30
CA ASN A 494 20.51 24.06 20.12
C ASN A 494 20.87 22.63 19.69
N ASP A 495 19.86 21.80 19.38
CA ASP A 495 20.03 20.37 19.04
C ASP A 495 19.50 20.00 17.64
N PHE A 496 18.98 20.97 16.88
CA PHE A 496 18.36 20.74 15.57
C PHE A 496 18.50 21.96 14.65
N GLN A 497 18.38 21.72 13.34
CA GLN A 497 18.32 22.75 12.31
C GLN A 497 16.94 22.77 11.66
N LEU A 498 16.45 23.97 11.40
CA LEU A 498 15.11 24.26 10.94
C LEU A 498 15.18 24.87 9.55
N PHE A 499 14.39 24.35 8.61
CA PHE A 499 14.27 24.90 7.27
C PHE A 499 12.81 25.05 6.88
N TYR A 500 12.47 26.19 6.29
CA TYR A 500 11.13 26.42 5.74
C TYR A 500 11.20 26.56 4.23
N GLN A 501 10.42 25.73 3.53
CA GLN A 501 10.16 25.87 2.11
C GLN A 501 8.90 26.72 1.92
N VAL A 502 9.02 27.68 1.01
CA VAL A 502 8.01 28.70 0.77
C VAL A 502 7.59 28.63 -0.69
N GLN A 503 6.29 28.60 -0.92
CA GLN A 503 5.70 28.67 -2.25
C GLN A 503 5.63 30.14 -2.68
N ALA A 504 6.25 30.46 -3.82
CA ALA A 504 6.12 31.77 -4.45
C ALA A 504 4.71 31.88 -5.07
N SER A 505 3.89 32.79 -4.54
CA SER A 505 2.56 33.09 -5.08
C SER A 505 2.45 34.57 -5.48
N PRO A 506 1.56 34.93 -6.44
CA PRO A 506 1.31 36.34 -6.80
C PRO A 506 0.79 37.19 -5.63
N HIS A 507 0.36 36.55 -4.53
CA HIS A 507 -0.25 37.19 -3.36
C HIS A 507 0.65 37.16 -2.12
N GLY A 508 1.92 36.76 -2.28
CA GLY A 508 2.94 36.71 -1.22
C GLY A 508 3.49 35.31 -0.94
N PRO A 509 4.52 35.19 -0.08
CA PRO A 509 5.11 33.91 0.28
C PRO A 509 4.13 33.08 1.12
N GLY A 510 3.87 31.84 0.71
CA GLY A 510 3.02 30.88 1.42
C GLY A 510 3.82 29.74 2.03
N PHE A 511 3.39 29.22 3.18
CA PHE A 511 4.00 28.02 3.77
C PHE A 511 3.80 26.80 2.86
N GLU A 512 4.87 26.08 2.55
CA GLU A 512 4.82 24.85 1.77
C GLU A 512 5.24 23.63 2.61
N ALA A 513 6.42 23.69 3.25
CA ALA A 513 6.91 22.61 4.11
C ALA A 513 7.86 23.12 5.21
N GLU A 514 7.89 22.40 6.32
CA GLU A 514 8.86 22.55 7.42
C GLU A 514 9.77 21.32 7.45
N TYR A 515 11.08 21.54 7.51
CA TYR A 515 12.07 20.49 7.69
C TYR A 515 12.81 20.70 9.01
N ILE A 516 12.77 19.70 9.89
CA ILE A 516 13.50 19.70 11.15
C ILE A 516 14.57 18.62 11.07
N MET A 517 15.83 19.01 11.12
CA MET A 517 16.98 18.11 11.04
C MET A 517 17.64 18.00 12.42
N GLY A 518 17.53 16.84 13.05
CA GLY A 518 18.25 16.49 14.27
C GLY A 518 19.66 15.94 13.99
N SER A 519 20.23 15.21 14.95
CA SER A 519 21.56 14.58 14.82
C SER A 519 21.59 13.47 13.77
N ASN A 520 20.63 12.53 13.83
CA ASN A 520 20.54 11.35 12.96
C ASN A 520 19.15 11.18 12.32
N TRP A 521 18.30 12.20 12.39
CA TRP A 521 16.94 12.14 11.87
C TRP A 521 16.54 13.47 11.21
N VAL A 522 15.59 13.40 10.28
CA VAL A 522 14.93 14.56 9.69
C VAL A 522 13.43 14.33 9.65
N ALA A 523 12.65 15.33 10.04
CA ALA A 523 11.21 15.34 9.91
C ALA A 523 10.81 16.35 8.84
N VAL A 524 9.91 15.96 7.95
CA VAL A 524 9.33 16.79 6.90
C VAL A 524 7.86 16.98 7.22
N SER A 525 7.41 18.20 7.45
CA SER A 525 6.05 18.50 7.86
C SER A 525 5.33 19.38 6.85
N THR A 526 4.11 19.01 6.47
CA THR A 526 3.27 19.74 5.50
C THR A 526 1.81 19.77 5.98
N PHE A 527 1.00 20.65 5.40
CA PHE A 527 -0.45 20.65 5.65
C PHE A 527 -1.18 19.80 4.60
N GLY A 528 -1.73 18.66 5.03
CA GLY A 528 -2.49 17.74 4.17
C GLY A 528 -1.67 16.71 3.41
N ASP A 529 -2.32 15.60 3.05
CA ASP A 529 -1.73 14.44 2.38
C ASP A 529 -1.26 14.78 0.95
N SER A 530 -1.95 15.70 0.26
CA SER A 530 -1.57 16.16 -1.08
C SER A 530 -0.24 16.91 -1.11
N ASP A 531 -0.05 17.88 -0.20
CA ASP A 531 1.21 18.61 -0.08
C ASP A 531 2.31 17.68 0.46
N MET A 532 1.97 16.75 1.36
CA MET A 532 2.92 15.75 1.87
C MET A 532 3.47 14.88 0.73
N SER A 533 2.60 14.34 -0.12
CA SER A 533 3.01 13.49 -1.24
C SER A 533 3.92 14.24 -2.22
N ARG A 534 3.57 15.47 -2.60
CA ARG A 534 4.38 16.31 -3.50
C ARG A 534 5.75 16.63 -2.90
N ILE A 535 5.77 17.09 -1.64
CA ILE A 535 6.99 17.52 -0.96
C ILE A 535 7.91 16.34 -0.69
N ARG A 536 7.37 15.19 -0.31
CA ARG A 536 8.16 13.96 -0.15
C ARG A 536 8.80 13.52 -1.46
N GLN A 537 8.06 13.50 -2.57
CA GLN A 537 8.66 13.18 -3.87
C GLN A 537 9.83 14.11 -4.21
N GLN A 538 9.69 15.42 -3.95
CA GLN A 538 10.77 16.38 -4.14
C GLN A 538 11.94 16.15 -3.19
N PHE A 539 11.68 15.91 -1.91
CA PHE A 539 12.71 15.71 -0.90
C PHE A 539 13.48 14.40 -1.09
N GLU A 540 12.77 13.31 -1.41
CA GLU A 540 13.29 11.95 -1.54
C GLU A 540 13.97 11.69 -2.89
N ALA A 541 13.75 12.54 -3.90
CA ALA A 541 14.39 12.42 -5.22
C ALA A 541 15.92 12.33 -5.09
N ASP A 542 16.49 11.25 -5.63
CA ASP A 542 17.91 10.89 -5.60
C ASP A 542 18.54 10.70 -4.20
N MET A 543 17.70 10.58 -3.16
CA MET A 543 18.13 10.44 -1.75
C MET A 543 17.94 9.04 -1.15
N TYR A 544 17.56 8.05 -1.96
CA TYR A 544 17.26 6.66 -1.55
C TYR A 544 18.41 5.92 -0.83
N GLY A 545 19.66 6.38 -0.99
CA GLY A 545 20.82 5.86 -0.26
C GLY A 545 21.16 6.61 1.03
N CYS A 546 20.57 7.78 1.25
CA CYS A 546 20.96 8.75 2.28
C CYS A 546 19.90 8.94 3.37
N LEU A 547 18.66 8.53 3.10
CA LEU A 547 17.52 8.62 3.99
C LEU A 547 16.82 7.26 4.11
N GLU A 548 16.24 6.99 5.27
CA GLU A 548 15.37 5.84 5.51
C GLU A 548 14.11 6.32 6.19
N PHE A 549 12.97 5.98 5.61
CA PHE A 549 11.67 6.46 6.09
C PHE A 549 11.21 5.63 7.29
N GLU A 550 10.91 6.31 8.40
CA GLU A 550 10.51 5.68 9.67
C GLU A 550 8.97 5.63 9.82
N GLY A 551 8.25 6.62 9.29
CA GLY A 551 6.78 6.65 9.38
C GLY A 551 6.17 8.02 9.12
N ILE A 552 4.84 8.07 9.03
CA ILE A 552 4.04 9.30 8.99
C ILE A 552 3.28 9.45 10.31
N GLU A 553 3.34 10.63 10.91
CA GLU A 553 2.54 10.99 12.07
C GLU A 553 1.65 12.19 11.75
N ILE A 554 0.41 12.20 12.26
CA ILE A 554 -0.42 13.40 12.30
C ILE A 554 -0.04 14.19 13.55
N ARG A 555 0.69 15.28 13.35
CA ARG A 555 1.23 16.08 14.45
C ARG A 555 0.10 16.86 15.14
N LYS A 556 -0.08 16.61 16.44
CA LYS A 556 -1.04 17.36 17.30
C LYS A 556 -0.55 18.77 17.62
N GLU A 557 0.76 18.97 17.57
CA GLU A 557 1.47 20.23 17.79
C GLU A 557 1.46 21.11 16.54
N SER A 558 1.42 22.42 16.74
CA SER A 558 1.44 23.44 15.69
C SER A 558 2.86 23.77 15.23
N ILE A 559 3.01 24.32 14.02
CA ILE A 559 4.28 24.89 13.54
C ILE A 559 4.83 26.00 14.47
N PHE A 560 3.99 26.57 15.33
CA PHE A 560 4.41 27.58 16.33
C PHE A 560 5.03 26.98 17.59
N ASP A 561 4.85 25.68 17.84
CA ASP A 561 5.34 25.04 19.06
C ASP A 561 6.87 24.91 19.08
N ILE A 562 7.50 25.03 17.91
CA ILE A 562 8.96 25.10 17.79
C ILE A 562 9.55 26.42 18.29
N LEU A 563 8.71 27.44 18.53
CA LEU A 563 9.14 28.74 19.04
C LEU A 563 9.35 28.72 20.55
N THR A 564 10.38 28.02 21.01
CA THR A 564 10.83 28.05 22.41
C THR A 564 11.37 29.43 22.80
N ALA A 565 11.49 29.70 24.10
CA ALA A 565 12.01 30.98 24.60
C ALA A 565 13.43 31.29 24.06
N ASP A 566 14.25 30.27 23.88
CA ASP A 566 15.61 30.37 23.36
C ASP A 566 15.62 30.70 21.85
N ILE A 567 14.75 30.05 21.07
CA ILE A 567 14.63 30.31 19.62
C ILE A 567 14.06 31.72 19.37
N LYS A 568 13.08 32.17 20.17
CA LYS A 568 12.56 33.55 20.08
C LYS A 568 13.62 34.59 20.43
N LYS A 569 14.58 34.26 21.29
CA LYS A 569 15.69 35.14 21.66
C LYS A 569 16.76 35.19 20.57
N SER A 570 17.07 34.05 19.95
CA SER A 570 18.06 33.95 18.86
C SER A 570 17.53 34.49 17.53
N TYR A 571 16.22 34.38 17.26
CA TYR A 571 15.57 34.82 16.04
C TYR A 571 14.24 35.55 16.33
N PRO A 572 14.28 36.82 16.78
CA PRO A 572 13.09 37.57 17.18
C PRO A 572 12.07 37.82 16.05
N GLN A 573 12.51 37.76 14.80
CA GLN A 573 11.69 37.93 13.59
C GLN A 573 10.94 36.66 13.16
N LEU A 574 11.37 35.47 13.61
CA LEU A 574 10.82 34.19 13.18
C LEU A 574 9.31 34.02 13.49
N PRO A 575 8.79 34.41 14.68
CA PRO A 575 7.37 34.32 14.96
C PRO A 575 6.50 35.13 14.00
N ALA A 576 6.96 36.32 13.58
CA ALA A 576 6.22 37.16 12.65
C ALA A 576 6.19 36.55 11.25
N ILE A 577 7.33 36.02 10.79
CA ILE A 577 7.47 35.34 9.49
C ILE A 577 6.58 34.10 9.42
N LEU A 578 6.65 33.20 10.40
CA LEU A 578 5.82 31.99 10.43
C LEU A 578 4.33 32.32 10.46
N LYS A 579 3.96 33.36 11.21
CA LYS A 579 2.58 33.83 11.27
C LYS A 579 2.11 34.35 9.92
N GLU A 580 2.95 35.06 9.19
CA GLU A 580 2.63 35.58 7.86
C GLU A 580 2.47 34.45 6.83
N LEU A 581 3.43 33.52 6.78
CA LEU A 581 3.44 32.35 5.89
C LEU A 581 2.21 31.46 6.11
N TYR A 582 1.88 31.21 7.38
CA TYR A 582 0.74 30.38 7.77
C TYR A 582 -0.59 31.03 7.42
N LEU A 583 -0.75 32.34 7.70
CA LEU A 583 -1.96 33.06 7.33
C LEU A 583 -2.13 33.19 5.82
N ASN A 584 -1.05 33.38 5.05
CA ASN A 584 -1.12 33.42 3.58
C ASN A 584 -1.57 32.08 3.01
N LYS A 585 -1.00 30.97 3.49
CA LYS A 585 -1.45 29.62 3.11
C LYS A 585 -2.94 29.45 3.41
N TRP A 586 -3.41 29.96 4.54
CA TRP A 586 -4.79 29.75 5.00
C TRP A 586 -5.85 30.64 4.33
N VAL A 587 -5.49 31.86 3.91
CA VAL A 587 -6.41 32.77 3.20
C VAL A 587 -6.61 32.35 1.74
N HIS A 588 -5.62 31.66 1.17
CA HIS A 588 -5.60 31.25 -0.23
C HIS A 588 -5.81 29.74 -0.45
N SER A 589 -5.87 28.94 0.62
CA SER A 589 -6.24 27.55 0.51
C SER A 589 -7.71 27.42 0.15
N ARG A 590 -8.01 26.57 -0.83
CA ARG A 590 -9.38 26.20 -1.17
C ARG A 590 -9.90 25.25 -0.10
N LEU A 591 -11.01 25.63 0.54
CA LEU A 591 -11.55 24.88 1.67
C LEU A 591 -12.84 24.18 1.25
N SER A 592 -12.96 22.90 1.60
CA SER A 592 -14.20 22.11 1.43
C SER A 592 -15.39 22.80 2.12
N SER A 593 -15.16 23.34 3.32
CA SER A 593 -16.15 24.11 4.11
C SER A 593 -16.64 25.39 3.44
N LEU A 594 -15.96 25.85 2.39
CA LEU A 594 -16.32 26.97 1.53
C LEU A 594 -16.65 26.51 0.10
N GLN A 595 -17.01 25.24 -0.09
CA GLN A 595 -17.34 24.65 -1.41
C GLN A 595 -16.21 24.83 -2.44
N GLY A 596 -14.96 24.66 -2.02
CA GLY A 596 -13.80 24.79 -2.90
C GLY A 596 -13.37 26.25 -3.15
N MET A 597 -14.09 27.24 -2.61
CA MET A 597 -13.61 28.62 -2.58
C MET A 597 -12.49 28.77 -1.53
N SER A 598 -11.53 29.63 -1.82
CA SER A 598 -10.66 30.17 -0.78
C SER A 598 -11.41 31.19 0.09
N PRO A 599 -11.00 31.40 1.33
CA PRO A 599 -11.54 32.48 2.17
C PRO A 599 -11.55 33.86 1.50
N CYS A 600 -10.56 34.13 0.64
CA CYS A 600 -10.47 35.36 -0.16
C CYS A 600 -11.50 35.43 -1.31
N GLU A 601 -11.89 34.29 -1.89
CA GLU A 601 -12.94 34.21 -2.92
C GLU A 601 -14.34 34.22 -2.26
N ALA A 602 -14.49 33.52 -1.14
CA ALA A 602 -15.74 33.41 -0.41
C ALA A 602 -16.22 34.75 0.15
N CYS A 603 -15.31 35.67 0.52
CA CYS A 603 -15.71 37.02 0.97
C CYS A 603 -16.26 37.93 -0.15
N GLN A 604 -16.15 37.51 -1.41
CA GLN A 604 -16.60 38.29 -2.59
C GLN A 604 -18.04 37.96 -3.00
N THR A 605 -18.62 36.87 -2.46
CA THR A 605 -19.98 36.43 -2.76
C THR A 605 -20.83 36.38 -1.49
N GLU A 606 -22.14 36.59 -1.62
CA GLU A 606 -23.07 36.58 -0.48
C GLU A 606 -23.20 35.17 0.12
N GLU A 607 -23.21 34.15 -0.74
CA GLU A 607 -23.22 32.73 -0.35
C GLU A 607 -21.89 32.31 0.30
N GLY A 608 -20.76 32.69 -0.29
CA GLY A 608 -19.44 32.47 0.30
C GLY A 608 -19.27 33.16 1.66
N SER A 609 -19.80 34.38 1.82
CA SER A 609 -19.76 35.11 3.10
C SER A 609 -20.56 34.40 4.19
N ARG A 610 -21.70 33.78 3.87
CA ARG A 610 -22.45 32.94 4.82
C ARG A 610 -21.67 31.70 5.24
N LEU A 611 -20.98 31.04 4.30
CA LEU A 611 -20.12 29.89 4.58
C LEU A 611 -18.91 30.27 5.44
N LEU A 612 -18.29 31.42 5.14
CA LEU A 612 -17.19 32.01 5.90
C LEU A 612 -17.61 32.31 7.36
N TRP A 613 -18.81 32.85 7.56
CA TRP A 613 -19.37 33.07 8.91
C TRP A 613 -19.63 31.77 9.67
N ALA A 614 -20.05 30.70 8.99
CA ALA A 614 -20.21 29.38 9.61
C ALA A 614 -18.84 28.80 10.02
N LEU A 615 -17.82 28.97 9.17
CA LEU A 615 -16.44 28.60 9.45
C LEU A 615 -15.88 29.35 10.68
N TYR A 616 -16.08 30.68 10.76
CA TYR A 616 -15.69 31.48 11.93
C TYR A 616 -16.34 31.02 13.23
N LYS A 617 -17.64 30.70 13.21
CA LYS A 617 -18.35 30.16 14.38
C LYS A 617 -17.78 28.81 14.81
N ARG A 618 -17.40 27.95 13.86
CA ARG A 618 -16.79 26.64 14.12
C ARG A 618 -15.41 26.78 14.78
N ILE A 619 -14.57 27.69 14.29
CA ILE A 619 -13.25 27.97 14.86
C ILE A 619 -13.37 28.52 16.28
N LYS A 620 -14.30 29.46 16.50
CA LYS A 620 -14.56 30.04 17.83
C LYS A 620 -15.01 28.99 18.85
N ARG A 621 -15.81 28.00 18.44
CA ARG A 621 -16.24 26.89 19.31
C ARG A 621 -15.07 25.96 19.67
N ARG A 622 -14.21 25.61 18.71
CA ARG A 622 -13.00 24.79 18.95
C ARG A 622 -11.97 25.48 19.87
N GLN A 623 -11.87 26.80 19.81
CA GLN A 623 -11.01 27.57 20.71
C GLN A 623 -11.50 27.60 22.17
N ALA A 624 -12.79 27.39 22.39
CA ALA A 624 -13.37 27.35 23.74
C ALA A 624 -13.23 25.97 24.41
N SER A 625 -13.06 24.89 23.62
CA SER A 625 -12.98 23.50 24.12
C SER A 625 -11.55 23.03 24.40
N ASN A 626 -10.55 23.55 23.67
CA ASN A 626 -9.14 23.15 23.85
C ASN A 626 -8.39 24.28 24.56
N GLY A 627 -8.08 24.08 25.85
CA GLY A 627 -7.37 25.04 26.70
C GLY A 627 -5.88 25.27 26.36
N SER A 628 -5.44 25.12 25.11
CA SER A 628 -4.07 25.37 24.70
C SER A 628 -3.91 26.74 24.03
N SER A 629 -3.12 27.60 24.67
CA SER A 629 -2.64 28.85 24.12
C SER A 629 -1.60 28.56 23.03
N ASN A 630 -1.98 28.62 21.74
CA ASN A 630 -1.13 29.05 20.61
C ASN A 630 -1.71 28.76 19.21
N ASN A 631 -3.05 28.78 19.04
CA ASN A 631 -3.64 28.77 17.70
C ASN A 631 -4.33 30.11 17.41
N ILE A 632 -4.13 30.61 16.18
CA ILE A 632 -4.60 31.88 15.59
C ILE A 632 -5.70 32.58 16.39
N ILE A 633 -5.48 33.82 16.82
CA ILE A 633 -6.56 34.66 17.32
C ILE A 633 -7.50 34.91 16.14
N LEU A 634 -8.74 34.39 16.18
CA LEU A 634 -9.75 34.52 15.11
C LEU A 634 -9.87 35.97 14.58
N LYS A 635 -9.64 36.96 15.46
CA LYS A 635 -9.59 38.39 15.12
C LYS A 635 -8.52 38.75 14.09
N GLU A 636 -7.34 38.13 14.13
CA GLU A 636 -6.23 38.42 13.22
C GLU A 636 -6.43 37.81 11.84
N TYR A 637 -7.04 36.62 11.79
CA TYR A 637 -7.45 36.01 10.53
C TYR A 637 -8.54 36.81 9.82
N ILE A 638 -9.57 37.22 10.58
CA ILE A 638 -10.61 38.13 10.09
C ILE A 638 -9.97 39.42 9.59
N ARG A 639 -9.05 40.02 10.36
CA ARG A 639 -8.33 41.23 9.96
C ARG A 639 -7.57 41.05 8.65
N LYS A 640 -6.96 39.89 8.38
CA LYS A 640 -6.20 39.64 7.14
C LYS A 640 -7.09 39.38 5.93
N ILE A 641 -8.30 38.86 6.13
CA ILE A 641 -9.32 38.74 5.08
C ILE A 641 -9.98 40.11 4.79
N GLU A 642 -10.14 40.94 5.83
CA GLU A 642 -10.70 42.30 5.74
C GLU A 642 -9.69 43.36 5.28
N GLN A 643 -8.39 43.11 5.45
CA GLN A 643 -7.31 43.95 4.92
C GLN A 643 -7.17 43.74 3.41
N LYS A 644 -8.00 44.46 2.65
CA LYS A 644 -7.69 44.94 1.30
C LYS A 644 -7.14 46.36 1.39
#